data_AF-A0A9W9LGY6-F1
#
_entry.id   AF-A0A9W9LGY6-F1
#
_cell.length_a   1.000
_cell.length_b   1.000
_cell.length_c   1.000
_cell.angle_alpha   90.00
_cell.angle_beta   90.00
_cell.angle_gamma   90.00
#
_symmetry.space_group_name_H-M   'P 1'
#
loop_
_entity.id
_entity.type
_entity.pdbx_description
1 polymer ?
#
loop_
_entity_poly.entity_id
_entity_poly.type
_entity_poly.pdbx_seq_one_letter_code
_entity_poly.pdbx_strand_id
1 'polypeptide(L)'
;MWFVRRAPDEKAVRRTDPYCIVERASLGRPAAKRARSSAVQSGGATTLADLDPLEKSCPELAKLGIKEYLFIQNMGGYSSSSSSEASPTPDQVLTEYEIFDAVMDPASLFSLIYSKDRAFGSSIIYAGSHQTRPLLDLVSRDLAKTLDACLVWHRFYSPQIPTLVDLRKRLTAEGHLANCATKMLFASLSLTALEMPEGPTKQYTNLKQSLRLCISSYGQEFIFDPPSHRDSIIASLFLCDYKPTALATSQPVVHRAVKSQLYINVAYQVAERLRLLPEHLKQSLQALIVLDPYALECYIADLLQSIQVYTYHATLSGFAKKPLHAMRRVLSRIKPAIDLLQGILRHRQLSPRLIFQMQYVTGIYITMRSLADVKHNCLDPDQIAMIIENVEMECLEHTQFSSDLLAGSMVYSTQDEIYAAHSLLELRFYLTQIQTTGAGLFYTIIMRGRSEQGKVSPGEEPHLDYTDTTKLGDQVLNAYKPFDGRRALPDASARFTQRFGATWPWKLRDVLQLFLRCTQSLKLDGVAFHPPCRSIIIDILPMCKNIVENNSMVLKMVGVPRVNFDELRDLLRNCALQVGAMSVPPGISSDTAFVGGCVYAASSKLLNGMCDVMERVTNQFMEEQKQKDQSGMLQMPVNFDFTNGVGEPLHSDEWSLLPFVGASDFSMDFHNDFDWTSALHVFASSPSDFYSEDPLDVE
;
A
#
# COMPACT_ATOMS: atom_id res chain seq x y z
N MET A 1 16.39 38.99 16.34
CA MET A 1 16.27 40.27 17.07
C MET A 1 16.26 41.40 16.06
N TRP A 2 15.08 41.72 15.56
CA TRP A 2 14.71 42.99 14.92
C TRP A 2 13.29 43.27 15.43
N PHE A 3 13.04 44.47 15.93
CA PHE A 3 11.74 44.85 16.48
C PHE A 3 10.90 45.56 15.42
N VAL A 4 9.59 45.32 15.41
CA VAL A 4 8.62 46.29 14.89
C VAL A 4 7.61 46.54 16.00
N ARG A 5 7.60 47.78 16.54
CA ARG A 5 6.59 48.24 17.49
C ARG A 5 5.25 48.40 16.76
N ARG A 6 4.16 47.93 17.37
CA ARG A 6 2.83 48.49 17.10
C ARG A 6 2.63 49.76 17.93
N ALA A 7 1.87 50.69 17.38
CA ALA A 7 1.00 51.59 18.13
C ALA A 7 -0.46 51.32 17.66
N PRO A 8 -1.48 51.61 18.49
CA PRO A 8 -2.83 51.07 18.31
C PRO A 8 -3.81 52.06 17.66
N ASP A 9 -4.90 51.58 17.05
CA ASP A 9 -6.23 51.62 17.71
C ASP A 9 -7.35 50.95 16.90
N GLU A 10 -8.34 50.43 17.64
CA GLU A 10 -9.75 50.13 17.32
C GLU A 10 -10.14 49.71 15.87
N LYS A 11 -10.61 48.48 15.61
CA LYS A 11 -11.80 47.85 16.24
C LYS A 11 -11.73 46.31 16.32
N ALA A 12 -12.36 45.76 17.35
CA ALA A 12 -12.44 44.35 17.70
C ALA A 12 -13.35 43.55 16.72
N VAL A 13 -12.88 42.47 16.09
CA VAL A 13 -12.80 41.06 16.56
C VAL A 13 -14.14 40.32 16.58
N ARG A 14 -14.26 39.34 15.67
CA ARG A 14 -14.39 37.92 16.04
C ARG A 14 -13.39 37.11 15.22
N ARG A 15 -12.19 36.93 15.76
CA ARG A 15 -11.23 35.94 15.27
C ARG A 15 -11.61 34.61 15.91
N THR A 16 -11.89 33.61 15.09
CA THR A 16 -11.80 32.21 15.51
C THR A 16 -10.33 31.86 15.72
N ASP A 17 -10.02 31.18 16.81
CA ASP A 17 -8.64 30.77 17.12
C ASP A 17 -8.08 29.86 16.02
N PRO A 18 -6.86 30.13 15.50
CA PRO A 18 -6.19 29.21 14.59
C PRO A 18 -5.64 28.04 15.41
N TYR A 19 -6.48 27.00 15.58
CA TYR A 19 -6.00 25.70 16.01
C TYR A 19 -5.00 25.19 14.98
N CYS A 20 -3.71 25.24 15.36
CA CYS A 20 -2.60 24.73 14.57
C CYS A 20 -2.81 23.22 14.37
N ILE A 21 -3.19 22.82 13.16
CA ILE A 21 -3.55 21.43 12.81
C ILE A 21 -2.35 20.48 12.92
N VAL A 22 -1.14 21.04 12.94
CA VAL A 22 0.10 20.34 13.25
C VAL A 22 0.38 20.47 14.75
N GLU A 23 0.08 19.42 15.52
CA GLU A 23 0.71 19.24 16.82
C GLU A 23 2.24 19.21 16.66
N ARG A 24 2.95 19.75 17.66
CA ARG A 24 4.41 19.95 17.59
C ARG A 24 5.21 18.64 17.78
N ALA A 25 5.06 17.70 16.86
CA ALA A 25 5.89 16.51 16.75
C ALA A 25 6.83 16.59 15.53
N SER A 26 8.14 16.47 15.78
CA SER A 26 9.23 16.36 14.79
C SER A 26 9.58 17.56 13.88
N LEU A 27 8.79 18.64 13.80
CA LEU A 27 9.33 19.96 13.38
C LEU A 27 10.09 20.61 14.54
N GLY A 28 11.27 20.06 14.83
CA GLY A 28 12.19 20.60 15.83
C GLY A 28 12.50 22.08 15.53
N ARG A 29 12.52 22.90 16.59
CA ARG A 29 12.91 24.32 16.48
C ARG A 29 14.25 24.41 15.72
N PRO A 30 14.43 25.35 14.77
CA PRO A 30 15.75 25.67 14.27
C PRO A 30 16.65 25.96 15.47
N ALA A 31 17.72 25.18 15.63
CA ALA A 31 18.56 25.26 16.82
C ALA A 31 19.30 26.61 16.83
N ALA A 32 18.75 27.59 17.52
CA ALA A 32 19.34 28.90 17.72
C ALA A 32 20.53 28.83 18.71
N LYS A 33 21.51 27.98 18.43
CA LYS A 33 22.83 27.98 19.08
C LYS A 33 23.85 28.57 18.11
N ARG A 34 24.23 29.83 18.38
CA ARG A 34 25.44 30.43 17.81
C ARG A 34 26.67 29.67 18.33
N ALA A 35 27.12 28.66 17.59
CA ALA A 35 28.47 28.16 17.73
C ALA A 35 29.40 29.03 16.87
N ARG A 36 30.03 30.04 17.49
CA ARG A 36 31.23 30.64 16.90
C ARG A 36 32.37 29.66 17.09
N SER A 37 32.75 28.94 16.04
CA SER A 37 34.11 28.41 15.91
C SER A 37 34.57 28.57 14.47
N SER A 38 35.83 28.96 14.34
CA SER A 38 36.53 29.42 13.14
C SER A 38 36.35 28.59 11.87
N ALA A 39 35.93 29.28 10.82
CA ALA A 39 36.32 29.16 9.42
C ALA A 39 37.16 27.95 8.97
N VAL A 40 36.61 27.22 7.99
CA VAL A 40 37.31 27.04 6.70
C VAL A 40 36.48 27.76 5.64
N GLN A 41 37.10 28.70 4.93
CA GLN A 41 36.45 29.41 3.84
C GLN A 41 36.43 28.51 2.59
N SER A 42 35.24 28.24 2.07
CA SER A 42 35.05 27.97 0.65
C SER A 42 33.69 28.53 0.23
N GLY A 43 33.68 29.79 -0.17
CA GLY A 43 32.52 30.40 -0.82
C GLY A 43 32.55 30.03 -2.29
N GLY A 44 31.60 29.20 -2.73
CA GLY A 44 31.37 28.89 -4.14
C GLY A 44 29.87 28.78 -4.36
N ALA A 45 29.30 29.70 -5.15
CA ALA A 45 27.95 29.52 -5.66
C ALA A 45 28.01 28.39 -6.69
N THR A 46 27.35 27.25 -6.40
CA THR A 46 27.33 26.11 -7.32
C THR A 46 26.49 26.45 -8.55
N THR A 47 27.11 27.06 -9.55
CA THR A 47 26.55 27.17 -10.91
C THR A 47 26.39 25.77 -11.49
N LEU A 48 25.23 25.53 -12.12
CA LEU A 48 24.76 24.24 -12.64
C LEU A 48 25.50 23.77 -13.93
N ALA A 49 26.81 24.00 -14.01
CA ALA A 49 27.64 23.63 -15.17
C ALA A 49 28.37 22.29 -14.98
N ASP A 50 28.75 21.92 -13.76
CA ASP A 50 29.48 20.68 -13.45
C ASP A 50 28.56 19.57 -12.90
N LEU A 51 27.50 19.26 -13.63
CA LEU A 51 26.85 17.95 -13.54
C LEU A 51 27.30 17.09 -14.73
N ASP A 52 28.57 16.70 -14.68
CA ASP A 52 29.11 15.59 -15.47
C ASP A 52 28.20 14.36 -15.26
N PRO A 53 28.00 13.51 -16.28
CA PRO A 53 27.03 12.43 -16.19
C PRO A 53 27.42 11.48 -15.06
N LEU A 54 26.52 11.32 -14.09
CA LEU A 54 26.74 10.46 -12.93
C LEU A 54 26.54 8.98 -13.31
N GLU A 55 27.31 8.52 -14.29
CA GLU A 55 27.40 7.14 -14.79
C GLU A 55 28.23 6.23 -13.84
N LYS A 56 28.39 6.67 -12.59
CA LYS A 56 29.02 5.90 -11.51
C LYS A 56 27.96 5.20 -10.68
N SER A 57 27.61 4.01 -11.14
CA SER A 57 27.05 2.88 -10.36
C SER A 57 26.20 3.28 -9.14
N CYS A 58 24.87 3.23 -9.28
CA CYS A 58 24.02 3.08 -8.10
C CYS A 58 24.52 1.88 -7.28
N PRO A 59 24.64 2.01 -5.94
CA PRO A 59 25.17 0.94 -5.11
C PRO A 59 24.33 -0.34 -5.25
N GLU A 60 25.01 -1.49 -5.21
CA GLU A 60 24.43 -2.82 -5.36
C GLU A 60 23.23 -3.05 -4.43
N LEU A 61 22.24 -3.84 -4.91
CA LEU A 61 21.04 -4.22 -4.18
C LEU A 61 21.30 -4.87 -2.80
N ALA A 62 22.55 -5.32 -2.56
CA ALA A 62 23.03 -5.74 -1.25
C ALA A 62 22.83 -4.69 -0.13
N LYS A 63 22.83 -3.38 -0.43
CA LYS A 63 22.79 -2.32 0.60
C LYS A 63 21.41 -1.95 1.14
N LEU A 64 20.32 -2.44 0.55
CA LEU A 64 18.96 -2.13 1.04
C LEU A 64 18.58 -2.84 2.35
N GLY A 65 19.42 -3.75 2.86
CA GLY A 65 19.19 -4.43 4.13
C GLY A 65 17.88 -5.22 4.20
N ILE A 66 17.32 -5.63 3.05
CA ILE A 66 15.99 -6.26 2.94
C ILE A 66 15.90 -7.53 3.80
N LYS A 67 17.01 -8.28 3.92
CA LYS A 67 17.13 -9.46 4.80
C LYS A 67 16.78 -9.17 6.27
N GLU A 68 16.93 -7.93 6.75
CA GLU A 68 16.60 -7.54 8.13
C GLU A 68 15.10 -7.36 8.38
N TYR A 69 14.29 -7.26 7.32
CA TYR A 69 12.83 -7.11 7.40
C TYR A 69 12.07 -8.37 6.96
N LEU A 70 12.80 -9.47 6.76
CA LEU A 70 12.23 -10.79 6.56
C LEU A 70 12.32 -11.58 7.87
N PHE A 71 11.32 -12.41 8.18
CA PHE A 71 11.30 -13.24 9.41
C PHE A 71 12.49 -14.20 9.55
N ILE A 72 13.31 -14.31 8.50
CA ILE A 72 14.55 -15.09 8.42
C ILE A 72 15.58 -14.65 9.49
N GLN A 73 15.55 -13.42 10.01
CA GLN A 73 16.57 -12.97 10.97
C GLN A 73 16.45 -13.51 12.40
N ASN A 74 15.25 -13.64 12.96
CA ASN A 74 15.10 -14.22 14.31
C ASN A 74 15.35 -15.74 14.35
N MET A 75 15.53 -16.34 13.18
CA MET A 75 15.65 -17.79 12.96
C MET A 75 17.10 -18.27 13.13
N GLY A 76 17.80 -17.69 14.11
CA GLY A 76 19.24 -17.87 14.38
C GLY A 76 19.60 -19.27 14.83
N GLY A 77 20.11 -20.08 13.91
CA GLY A 77 20.66 -21.42 14.19
C GLY A 77 21.76 -21.91 13.26
N TYR A 78 22.09 -21.14 12.21
CA TYR A 78 23.05 -21.55 11.16
C TYR A 78 24.11 -20.50 10.82
N SER A 79 24.27 -19.45 11.64
CA SER A 79 25.40 -18.52 11.54
C SER A 79 26.70 -19.15 12.09
N SER A 80 27.16 -20.19 11.41
CA SER A 80 28.44 -20.87 11.63
C SER A 80 29.60 -19.96 11.19
N SER A 81 30.00 -19.05 12.09
CA SER A 81 31.37 -18.52 12.25
C SER A 81 32.31 -18.60 11.04
N SER A 82 32.08 -17.81 9.97
CA SER A 82 33.07 -17.60 8.89
C SER A 82 32.80 -16.37 8.01
N SER A 83 32.71 -15.19 8.60
CA SER A 83 32.93 -13.93 7.88
C SER A 83 33.60 -12.91 8.80
N SER A 84 34.93 -13.00 8.89
CA SER A 84 35.76 -11.97 9.51
C SER A 84 35.94 -10.79 8.55
N GLU A 85 36.09 -9.59 9.10
CA GLU A 85 36.48 -8.36 8.41
C GLU A 85 35.45 -7.70 7.46
N ALA A 86 34.28 -7.39 8.03
CA ALA A 86 33.93 -5.98 8.20
C ALA A 86 33.10 -5.82 9.48
N SER A 87 33.61 -5.08 10.46
CA SER A 87 32.84 -4.75 11.66
C SER A 87 31.57 -4.00 11.25
N PRO A 88 30.37 -4.42 11.67
CA PRO A 88 29.18 -3.62 11.45
C PRO A 88 29.38 -2.28 12.16
N THR A 89 29.22 -1.18 11.43
CA THR A 89 29.06 0.14 12.04
C THR A 89 27.88 0.09 13.00
N PRO A 90 27.90 0.84 14.13
CA PRO A 90 26.87 0.78 15.17
C PRO A 90 25.54 1.45 14.76
N ASP A 91 25.18 1.35 13.49
CA ASP A 91 23.94 1.88 12.92
C ASP A 91 22.81 0.85 13.08
N GLN A 92 22.10 0.98 14.21
CA GLN A 92 20.70 0.61 14.40
C GLN A 92 20.36 -0.89 14.36
N VAL A 93 20.50 -1.54 15.53
CA VAL A 93 19.61 -2.66 15.89
C VAL A 93 18.18 -2.10 15.90
N LEU A 94 17.30 -2.64 15.06
CA LEU A 94 15.88 -2.27 15.00
C LEU A 94 15.21 -2.55 16.34
N THR A 95 14.34 -1.64 16.79
CA THR A 95 13.53 -1.88 17.99
C THR A 95 12.43 -2.91 17.70
N GLU A 96 12.03 -3.69 18.72
CA GLU A 96 10.93 -4.66 18.57
C GLU A 96 9.62 -3.99 18.12
N TYR A 97 9.40 -2.72 18.50
CA TYR A 97 8.29 -1.89 18.04
C TYR A 97 8.37 -1.55 16.55
N GLU A 98 9.54 -1.22 16.00
CA GLU A 98 9.71 -0.98 14.56
C GLU A 98 9.49 -2.24 13.73
N ILE A 99 9.85 -3.41 14.27
CA ILE A 99 9.55 -4.71 13.66
C ILE A 99 8.04 -4.98 13.68
N PHE A 100 7.38 -4.79 14.83
CA PHE A 100 5.92 -4.90 14.95
C PHE A 100 5.19 -3.98 13.97
N ASP A 101 5.60 -2.71 13.88
CA ASP A 101 5.02 -1.74 12.93
C ASP A 101 5.29 -2.12 11.48
N ALA A 102 6.47 -2.64 11.14
CA ALA A 102 6.77 -3.12 9.78
C ALA A 102 5.99 -4.38 9.42
N VAL A 103 5.68 -5.25 10.38
CA VAL A 103 4.86 -6.44 10.19
C VAL A 103 3.39 -6.06 9.97
N MET A 104 2.89 -5.13 10.79
CA MET A 104 1.49 -4.72 10.85
C MET A 104 1.10 -3.59 9.88
N ASP A 105 2.06 -2.85 9.32
CA ASP A 105 1.85 -1.75 8.37
C ASP A 105 2.93 -1.75 7.26
N PRO A 106 2.59 -2.17 6.02
CA PRO A 106 3.49 -2.12 4.87
C PRO A 106 4.03 -0.72 4.56
N ALA A 107 3.30 0.38 4.84
CA ALA A 107 3.85 1.72 4.65
C ALA A 107 5.00 2.02 5.63
N SER A 108 4.93 1.49 6.85
CA SER A 108 6.06 1.51 7.80
C SER A 108 7.24 0.68 7.31
N LEU A 109 6.99 -0.53 6.81
CA LEU A 109 8.02 -1.36 6.16
C LEU A 109 8.73 -0.61 5.02
N PHE A 110 7.98 0.01 4.10
CA PHE A 110 8.56 0.77 2.98
C PHE A 110 9.34 2.00 3.48
N SER A 111 8.80 2.75 4.44
CA SER A 111 9.50 3.87 5.07
C SER A 111 10.83 3.44 5.71
N LEU A 112 10.88 2.28 6.36
CA LEU A 112 12.10 1.75 6.98
C LEU A 112 13.12 1.32 5.92
N ILE A 113 12.71 0.55 4.91
CA ILE A 113 13.59 0.12 3.82
C ILE A 113 14.15 1.31 3.04
N TYR A 114 13.30 2.28 2.67
CA TYR A 114 13.73 3.47 1.93
C TYR A 114 14.62 4.41 2.76
N SER A 115 14.65 4.27 4.09
CA SER A 115 15.56 5.05 4.95
C SER A 115 17.03 4.65 4.79
N LYS A 116 17.30 3.41 4.38
CA LYS A 116 18.66 2.85 4.21
C LYS A 116 19.39 3.39 2.98
N ASP A 117 18.65 3.75 1.93
CA ASP A 117 19.24 4.32 0.72
C ASP A 117 19.20 5.86 0.73
N ARG A 118 20.35 6.48 1.01
CA ARG A 118 20.50 7.94 1.02
C ARG A 118 20.25 8.61 -0.33
N ALA A 119 20.24 7.86 -1.44
CA ALA A 119 19.90 8.42 -2.74
C ALA A 119 18.38 8.71 -2.87
N PHE A 120 17.52 8.00 -2.14
CA PHE A 120 16.06 8.18 -2.24
C PHE A 120 15.65 9.62 -1.89
N GLY A 121 14.95 10.27 -2.82
CA GLY A 121 14.48 11.65 -2.64
C GLY A 121 15.56 12.74 -2.56
N SER A 122 16.83 12.41 -2.82
CA SER A 122 17.95 13.36 -2.71
C SER A 122 17.91 14.53 -3.72
N SER A 123 17.11 14.42 -4.80
CA SER A 123 16.86 15.52 -5.75
C SER A 123 15.51 16.24 -5.56
N ILE A 124 14.80 15.98 -4.46
CA ILE A 124 13.58 16.74 -4.13
C ILE A 124 13.96 18.20 -3.88
N ILE A 125 13.26 19.11 -4.55
CA ILE A 125 13.56 20.54 -4.50
C ILE A 125 12.84 21.15 -3.30
N TYR A 126 13.63 21.53 -2.29
CA TYR A 126 13.16 22.30 -1.14
C TYR A 126 13.15 23.79 -1.48
N ALA A 127 11.98 24.38 -1.66
CA ALA A 127 11.88 25.81 -1.94
C ALA A 127 12.25 26.64 -0.70
N GLY A 128 13.47 27.18 -0.69
CA GLY A 128 13.76 28.38 0.09
C GLY A 128 12.85 29.52 -0.36
N SER A 129 12.42 30.38 0.56
CA SER A 129 11.41 31.40 0.28
C SER A 129 11.77 32.33 -0.89
N HIS A 130 10.82 32.47 -1.82
CA HIS A 130 10.61 33.54 -2.84
C HIS A 130 10.72 33.16 -4.33
N GLN A 131 9.80 33.78 -5.09
CA GLN A 131 9.67 33.80 -6.56
C GLN A 131 9.33 32.49 -7.28
N THR A 132 8.11 31.99 -7.03
CA THR A 132 7.39 31.17 -8.00
C THR A 132 6.84 32.06 -9.13
N ARG A 133 6.98 31.63 -10.39
CA ARG A 133 6.27 32.26 -11.52
C ARG A 133 4.77 31.96 -11.42
N PRO A 134 3.87 32.85 -11.87
CA PRO A 134 2.44 32.57 -11.88
C PRO A 134 2.11 31.28 -12.66
N LEU A 135 1.31 30.40 -12.06
CA LEU A 135 0.91 29.13 -12.69
C LEU A 135 0.24 29.32 -14.06
N LEU A 136 -0.48 30.44 -14.23
CA LEU A 136 -1.16 30.79 -15.47
C LEU A 136 -0.20 31.12 -16.62
N ASP A 137 1.04 31.51 -16.31
CA ASP A 137 2.11 31.79 -17.28
C ASP A 137 2.91 30.52 -17.61
N LEU A 138 2.99 29.58 -16.66
CA LEU A 138 3.71 28.31 -16.80
C LEU A 138 2.97 27.28 -17.67
N VAL A 139 1.64 27.18 -17.53
CA VAL A 139 0.83 26.16 -18.21
C VAL A 139 -0.31 26.84 -18.97
N SER A 140 -0.14 27.05 -20.28
CA SER A 140 -1.14 27.68 -21.16
C SER A 140 -2.48 26.91 -21.20
N ARG A 141 -3.53 27.51 -21.77
CA ARG A 141 -4.85 26.83 -21.90
C ARG A 141 -4.75 25.55 -22.74
N ASP A 142 -4.00 25.60 -23.84
CA ASP A 142 -3.87 24.47 -24.75
C ASP A 142 -2.96 23.39 -24.16
N LEU A 143 -1.87 23.78 -23.50
CA LEU A 143 -1.03 22.83 -22.76
C LEU A 143 -1.81 22.18 -21.61
N ALA A 144 -2.63 22.93 -20.87
CA ALA A 144 -3.51 22.38 -19.85
C ALA A 144 -4.45 21.31 -20.43
N LYS A 145 -5.02 21.53 -21.62
CA LYS A 145 -5.86 20.54 -22.32
C LYS A 145 -5.07 19.30 -22.74
N THR A 146 -3.85 19.46 -23.28
CA THR A 146 -2.99 18.33 -23.65
C THR A 146 -2.57 17.50 -22.45
N LEU A 147 -2.19 18.15 -21.34
CA LEU A 147 -1.85 17.47 -20.08
C LEU A 147 -3.08 16.79 -19.46
N ASP A 148 -4.28 17.32 -19.66
CA ASP A 148 -5.51 16.77 -19.10
C ASP A 148 -5.81 15.35 -19.61
N ALA A 149 -5.48 15.08 -20.88
CA ALA A 149 -5.63 13.77 -21.51
C ALA A 149 -4.73 12.70 -20.88
N CYS A 150 -3.58 13.07 -20.30
CA CYS A 150 -2.70 12.13 -19.60
C CYS A 150 -3.23 11.74 -18.20
N LEU A 151 -4.32 12.36 -17.72
CA LEU A 151 -4.84 12.20 -16.35
C LEU A 151 -6.10 11.32 -16.26
N VAL A 152 -6.43 10.58 -17.33
CA VAL A 152 -7.62 9.71 -17.39
C VAL A 152 -7.68 8.69 -16.24
N TRP A 153 -6.58 8.00 -15.95
CA TRP A 153 -6.51 7.06 -14.83
C TRP A 153 -6.72 7.72 -13.47
N HIS A 154 -6.12 8.90 -13.25
CA HIS A 154 -6.29 9.67 -12.02
C HIS A 154 -7.78 10.00 -11.78
N ARG A 155 -8.49 10.38 -12.84
CA ARG A 155 -9.94 10.63 -12.81
C ARG A 155 -10.77 9.36 -12.67
N PHE A 156 -10.36 8.26 -13.30
CA PHE A 156 -11.01 6.95 -13.14
C PHE A 156 -10.98 6.50 -11.68
N TYR A 157 -9.83 6.67 -11.01
CA TYR A 157 -9.63 6.33 -9.59
C TYR A 157 -10.18 7.35 -8.59
N SER A 158 -10.34 8.63 -8.95
CA SER A 158 -10.98 9.64 -8.11
C SER A 158 -11.89 10.54 -8.95
N PRO A 159 -13.21 10.31 -8.95
CA PRO A 159 -14.12 11.04 -9.84
C PRO A 159 -14.20 12.54 -9.57
N GLN A 160 -13.79 12.96 -8.36
CA GLN A 160 -13.80 14.34 -7.88
C GLN A 160 -12.63 15.18 -8.40
N ILE A 161 -11.61 14.58 -9.02
CA ILE A 161 -10.45 15.31 -9.59
C ILE A 161 -10.93 16.20 -10.76
N PRO A 162 -10.83 17.54 -10.65
CA PRO A 162 -11.27 18.44 -11.71
C PRO A 162 -10.41 18.34 -12.97
N THR A 163 -10.90 18.90 -14.08
CA THR A 163 -10.03 19.12 -15.25
C THR A 163 -9.02 20.23 -14.97
N LEU A 164 -7.81 20.13 -15.54
CA LEU A 164 -6.82 21.22 -15.57
C LEU A 164 -7.41 22.47 -16.23
N VAL A 165 -8.31 22.29 -17.19
CA VAL A 165 -9.02 23.40 -17.86
C VAL A 165 -9.93 24.14 -16.87
N ASP A 166 -10.67 23.44 -16.01
CA ASP A 166 -11.58 24.04 -15.03
C ASP A 166 -10.84 24.61 -13.81
N LEU A 167 -9.74 23.96 -13.39
CA LEU A 167 -8.80 24.55 -12.44
C LEU A 167 -8.21 25.85 -12.99
N ARG A 168 -7.78 25.88 -14.26
CA ARG A 168 -7.28 27.11 -14.91
C ARG A 168 -8.35 28.19 -14.99
N LYS A 169 -9.62 27.86 -15.29
CA LYS A 169 -10.74 28.82 -15.25
C LYS A 169 -10.89 29.45 -13.86
N ARG A 170 -10.92 28.63 -12.80
CA ARG A 170 -11.01 29.10 -11.40
C ARG A 170 -9.82 29.99 -11.02
N LEU A 171 -8.59 29.55 -11.30
CA LEU A 171 -7.38 30.35 -11.11
C LEU A 171 -7.40 31.68 -11.89
N THR A 172 -8.03 31.73 -13.06
CA THR A 172 -8.16 32.96 -13.86
C THR A 172 -9.22 33.90 -13.27
N ALA A 173 -10.33 33.37 -12.75
CA ALA A 173 -11.40 34.16 -12.13
C ALA A 173 -11.01 34.72 -10.75
N GLU A 174 -10.33 33.92 -9.94
CA GLU A 174 -9.87 34.29 -8.59
C GLU A 174 -8.52 35.03 -8.61
N GLY A 175 -7.71 34.83 -9.66
CA GLY A 175 -6.43 35.50 -9.86
C GLY A 175 -5.45 35.25 -8.70
N HIS A 176 -4.94 36.33 -8.09
CA HIS A 176 -4.03 36.23 -6.95
C HIS A 176 -4.72 35.69 -5.69
N LEU A 177 -6.03 35.92 -5.53
CA LEU A 177 -6.84 35.48 -4.39
C LEU A 177 -7.14 33.97 -4.40
N ALA A 178 -6.82 33.26 -5.48
CA ALA A 178 -7.08 31.83 -5.56
C ALA A 178 -6.39 31.09 -4.40
N ASN A 179 -7.10 30.19 -3.75
CA ASN A 179 -6.59 29.53 -2.54
C ASN A 179 -5.37 28.63 -2.84
N CYS A 180 -4.51 28.42 -1.85
CA CYS A 180 -3.27 27.65 -2.01
C CYS A 180 -3.52 26.19 -2.41
N ALA A 181 -4.63 25.58 -2.01
CA ALA A 181 -5.00 24.22 -2.41
C ALA A 181 -5.31 24.09 -3.90
N THR A 182 -6.11 25.02 -4.47
CA THR A 182 -6.39 25.06 -5.92
C THR A 182 -5.11 25.29 -6.73
N LYS A 183 -4.23 26.20 -6.27
CA LYS A 183 -2.91 26.44 -6.88
C LYS A 183 -2.03 25.19 -6.83
N MET A 184 -1.93 24.54 -5.67
CA MET A 184 -1.16 23.31 -5.47
C MET A 184 -1.71 22.15 -6.30
N LEU A 185 -3.03 21.93 -6.32
CA LEU A 185 -3.69 20.88 -7.08
C LEU A 185 -3.44 21.01 -8.59
N PHE A 186 -3.57 22.22 -9.14
CA PHE A 186 -3.27 22.49 -10.54
C PHE A 186 -1.79 22.21 -10.86
N ALA A 187 -0.86 22.62 -9.99
CA ALA A 187 0.56 22.37 -10.18
C ALA A 187 0.91 20.87 -10.11
N SER A 188 0.37 20.16 -9.11
CA SER A 188 0.58 18.72 -8.90
C SER A 188 0.02 17.88 -10.05
N LEU A 189 -1.21 18.15 -10.51
CA LEU A 189 -1.81 17.46 -11.66
C LEU A 189 -1.01 17.74 -12.95
N SER A 190 -0.60 18.99 -13.19
CA SER A 190 0.22 19.35 -14.35
C SER A 190 1.60 18.67 -14.33
N LEU A 191 2.24 18.58 -13.16
CA LEU A 191 3.52 17.89 -13.02
C LEU A 191 3.35 16.39 -13.25
N THR A 192 2.33 15.76 -12.67
CA THR A 192 2.09 14.33 -12.83
C THR A 192 1.81 13.98 -14.29
N ALA A 193 1.00 14.75 -15.02
CA ALA A 193 0.79 14.59 -16.45
C ALA A 193 2.09 14.68 -17.28
N LEU A 194 3.03 15.55 -16.90
CA LEU A 194 4.35 15.65 -17.52
C LEU A 194 5.31 14.50 -17.14
N GLU A 195 5.04 13.80 -16.05
CA GLU A 195 5.83 12.66 -15.55
C GLU A 195 5.28 11.30 -16.01
N MET A 196 4.06 11.26 -16.56
CA MET A 196 3.47 10.07 -17.20
C MET A 196 4.39 9.49 -18.29
N PRO A 197 4.47 8.15 -18.44
CA PRO A 197 5.39 7.56 -19.40
C PRO A 197 5.16 7.97 -20.86
N GLU A 198 3.91 8.18 -21.24
CA GLU A 198 3.48 8.61 -22.58
C GLU A 198 3.37 10.14 -22.72
N GLY A 199 3.71 10.89 -21.67
CA GLY A 199 3.68 12.35 -21.68
C GLY A 199 4.75 12.99 -22.59
N PRO A 200 4.65 14.30 -22.90
CA PRO A 200 5.57 15.03 -23.77
C PRO A 200 6.91 15.35 -23.08
N THR A 201 7.60 14.31 -22.60
CA THR A 201 8.51 14.39 -21.45
C THR A 201 9.86 15.02 -21.73
N LYS A 202 10.33 15.01 -22.99
CA LYS A 202 11.61 15.61 -23.43
C LYS A 202 11.53 17.12 -23.70
N GLN A 203 10.34 17.69 -23.88
CA GLN A 203 10.17 19.10 -24.29
C GLN A 203 10.09 20.09 -23.10
N TYR A 204 9.85 19.59 -21.88
CA TYR A 204 9.36 20.42 -20.77
C TYR A 204 10.15 20.30 -19.46
N THR A 205 11.45 20.00 -19.50
CA THR A 205 12.32 19.87 -18.30
C THR A 205 12.27 21.10 -17.39
N ASN A 206 12.39 22.30 -17.96
CA ASN A 206 12.32 23.57 -17.20
C ASN A 206 10.93 23.80 -16.57
N LEU A 207 9.86 23.33 -17.23
CA LEU A 207 8.51 23.42 -16.71
C LEU A 207 8.30 22.44 -15.55
N LYS A 208 8.81 21.20 -15.64
CA LYS A 208 8.81 20.25 -14.51
C LYS A 208 9.47 20.84 -13.27
N GLN A 209 10.66 21.45 -13.43
CA GLN A 209 11.36 22.11 -12.32
C GLN A 209 10.57 23.29 -11.75
N SER A 210 9.97 24.12 -12.62
CA SER A 210 9.13 25.25 -12.20
C SER A 210 7.89 24.80 -11.43
N LEU A 211 7.23 23.72 -11.87
CA LEU A 211 6.06 23.15 -11.19
C LEU A 211 6.44 22.53 -9.85
N ARG A 212 7.58 21.83 -9.74
CA ARG A 212 8.10 21.32 -8.45
C ARG A 212 8.34 22.46 -7.44
N LEU A 213 8.91 23.59 -7.89
CA LEU A 213 9.04 24.79 -7.05
C LEU A 213 7.69 25.37 -6.63
N CYS A 214 6.70 25.42 -7.54
CA CYS A 214 5.33 25.83 -7.21
C CYS A 214 4.68 24.91 -6.16
N ILE A 215 4.76 23.59 -6.34
CA ILE A 215 4.21 22.60 -5.40
C ILE A 215 4.87 22.74 -4.03
N SER A 216 6.19 22.85 -3.97
CA SER A 216 6.93 23.07 -2.72
C SER A 216 6.47 24.36 -2.02
N SER A 217 6.38 25.48 -2.76
CA SER A 217 5.96 26.78 -2.21
C SER A 217 4.51 26.81 -1.72
N TYR A 218 3.54 26.35 -2.53
CA TYR A 218 2.12 26.34 -2.13
C TYR A 218 1.84 25.24 -1.09
N GLY A 219 2.63 24.17 -1.09
CA GLY A 219 2.55 23.09 -0.12
C GLY A 219 2.97 23.50 1.29
N GLN A 220 3.98 24.38 1.43
CA GLN A 220 4.31 24.96 2.74
C GLN A 220 3.12 25.78 3.29
N GLU A 221 2.54 26.66 2.47
CA GLU A 221 1.33 27.43 2.84
C GLU A 221 0.17 26.51 3.23
N PHE A 222 -0.09 25.48 2.40
CA PHE A 222 -1.16 24.51 2.60
C PHE A 222 -1.02 23.65 3.86
N ILE A 223 0.19 23.24 4.24
CA ILE A 223 0.42 22.42 5.45
C ILE A 223 0.13 23.22 6.73
N PHE A 224 0.48 24.51 6.76
CA PHE A 224 0.29 25.36 7.94
C PHE A 224 -1.12 25.93 8.07
N ASP A 225 -1.79 26.24 6.95
CA ASP A 225 -3.17 26.76 6.93
C ASP A 225 -3.96 26.19 5.73
N PRO A 226 -4.43 24.93 5.81
CA PRO A 226 -5.18 24.31 4.71
C PRO A 226 -6.57 24.95 4.58
N PRO A 227 -6.92 25.50 3.39
CA PRO A 227 -8.20 26.15 3.17
C PRO A 227 -9.38 25.21 3.41
N SER A 228 -10.46 25.71 4.02
CA SER A 228 -11.74 25.00 4.13
C SER A 228 -12.46 24.96 2.77
N HIS A 229 -11.94 24.16 1.83
CA HIS A 229 -12.41 24.07 0.45
C HIS A 229 -12.25 22.64 -0.10
N ARG A 230 -13.12 22.23 -1.05
CA ARG A 230 -13.13 20.86 -1.62
C ARG A 230 -11.79 20.48 -2.26
N ASP A 231 -11.13 21.42 -2.95
CA ASP A 231 -9.81 21.18 -3.55
C ASP A 231 -8.75 20.80 -2.50
N SER A 232 -8.90 21.18 -1.23
CA SER A 232 -7.96 20.78 -0.15
C SER A 232 -8.07 19.29 0.18
N ILE A 233 -9.28 18.72 0.14
CA ILE A 233 -9.51 17.29 0.31
C ILE A 233 -8.89 16.55 -0.89
N ILE A 234 -9.25 17.00 -2.11
CA ILE A 234 -8.78 16.39 -3.37
C ILE A 234 -7.25 16.46 -3.46
N ALA A 235 -6.63 17.60 -3.16
CA ALA A 235 -5.18 17.75 -3.20
C ALA A 235 -4.47 16.89 -2.14
N SER A 236 -5.05 16.75 -0.95
CA SER A 236 -4.50 15.90 0.11
C SER A 236 -4.55 14.42 -0.29
N LEU A 237 -5.70 13.93 -0.77
CA LEU A 237 -5.84 12.55 -1.26
C LEU A 237 -4.91 12.30 -2.47
N PHE A 238 -4.83 13.24 -3.42
CA PHE A 238 -3.92 13.13 -4.56
C PHE A 238 -2.44 13.04 -4.15
N LEU A 239 -2.00 13.88 -3.21
CA LEU A 239 -0.64 13.83 -2.68
C LEU A 239 -0.40 12.51 -1.91
N CYS A 240 -1.35 12.09 -1.08
CA CYS A 240 -1.33 10.81 -0.38
C CYS A 240 -1.13 9.64 -1.33
N ASP A 241 -1.87 9.60 -2.44
CA ASP A 241 -2.01 8.40 -3.26
C ASP A 241 -1.03 8.31 -4.44
N TYR A 242 -0.53 9.45 -4.94
CA TYR A 242 0.36 9.52 -6.11
C TYR A 242 1.71 10.19 -5.83
N LYS A 243 1.80 11.11 -4.86
CA LYS A 243 2.99 11.97 -4.66
C LYS A 243 3.32 12.20 -3.16
N PRO A 244 3.42 11.15 -2.32
CA PRO A 244 3.51 11.33 -0.87
C PRO A 244 4.76 12.12 -0.45
N THR A 245 5.85 11.99 -1.21
CA THR A 245 7.15 12.65 -1.01
C THR A 245 7.20 14.12 -1.44
N ALA A 246 6.18 14.64 -2.14
CA ALA A 246 6.29 15.95 -2.81
C ALA A 246 6.45 17.15 -1.85
N LEU A 247 5.89 17.08 -0.63
CA LEU A 247 6.01 18.13 0.39
C LEU A 247 7.04 17.80 1.49
N ALA A 248 7.94 16.82 1.25
CA ALA A 248 9.02 16.53 2.17
C ALA A 248 9.92 17.78 2.37
N THR A 249 10.31 18.06 3.62
CA THR A 249 11.03 19.29 3.98
C THR A 249 12.56 19.15 3.96
N SER A 250 13.08 17.92 3.99
CA SER A 250 14.51 17.62 3.88
C SER A 250 14.74 16.15 3.51
N GLN A 251 15.89 15.85 2.89
CA GLN A 251 16.26 14.51 2.43
C GLN A 251 16.17 13.45 3.56
N PRO A 252 16.64 13.70 4.80
CA PRO A 252 16.63 12.69 5.87
C PRO A 252 15.24 12.24 6.34
N VAL A 253 14.16 12.92 5.94
CA VAL A 253 12.77 12.57 6.33
C VAL A 253 11.88 12.19 5.14
N VAL A 254 12.39 12.16 3.91
CA VAL A 254 11.58 11.83 2.71
C VAL A 254 10.93 10.45 2.82
N HIS A 255 11.66 9.44 3.29
CA HIS A 255 11.13 8.09 3.49
C HIS A 255 9.91 8.08 4.42
N ARG A 256 9.90 8.93 5.46
CA ARG A 256 8.77 9.07 6.40
C ARG A 256 7.53 9.67 5.75
N ALA A 257 7.68 10.39 4.64
CA ALA A 257 6.55 10.95 3.91
C ALA A 257 5.64 9.85 3.30
N VAL A 258 6.21 8.69 2.94
CA VAL A 258 5.46 7.51 2.46
C VAL A 258 4.51 6.99 3.55
N LYS A 259 4.97 6.99 4.82
CA LYS A 259 4.14 6.67 5.98
C LYS A 259 3.53 7.89 6.69
N SER A 260 3.51 9.06 6.07
CA SER A 260 2.95 10.24 6.73
C SER A 260 1.43 10.19 6.75
N GLN A 261 0.87 10.44 7.93
CA GLN A 261 -0.57 10.62 8.16
C GLN A 261 -1.04 12.04 7.77
N LEU A 262 -0.11 12.97 7.51
CA LEU A 262 -0.37 14.41 7.35
C LEU A 262 -1.50 14.71 6.37
N TYR A 263 -1.43 14.17 5.15
CA TYR A 263 -2.44 14.42 4.12
C TYR A 263 -3.82 13.86 4.50
N ILE A 264 -3.87 12.68 5.12
CA ILE A 264 -5.13 12.04 5.55
C ILE A 264 -5.76 12.87 6.67
N ASN A 265 -4.98 13.35 7.63
CA ASN A 265 -5.44 14.19 8.73
C ASN A 265 -5.96 15.55 8.22
N VAL A 266 -5.25 16.19 7.28
CA VAL A 266 -5.72 17.43 6.64
C VAL A 266 -7.01 17.19 5.84
N ALA A 267 -7.10 16.11 5.07
CA ALA A 267 -8.30 15.75 4.33
C ALA A 267 -9.51 15.54 5.27
N TYR A 268 -9.33 14.81 6.37
CA TYR A 268 -10.37 14.53 7.35
C TYR A 268 -10.83 15.82 8.05
N GLN A 269 -9.90 16.64 8.53
CA GLN A 269 -10.19 17.91 9.20
C GLN A 269 -10.93 18.90 8.29
N VAL A 270 -10.58 18.98 7.00
CA VAL A 270 -11.33 19.81 6.04
C VAL A 270 -12.69 19.20 5.70
N ALA A 271 -12.80 17.87 5.57
CA ALA A 271 -14.09 17.20 5.34
C ALA A 271 -15.06 17.40 6.51
N GLU A 272 -14.58 17.35 7.75
CA GLU A 272 -15.35 17.65 8.97
C GLU A 272 -15.88 19.09 8.96
N ARG A 273 -14.99 20.08 8.72
CA ARG A 273 -15.37 21.50 8.60
C ARG A 273 -16.40 21.77 7.50
N LEU A 274 -16.30 21.06 6.38
CA LEU A 274 -17.24 21.15 5.25
C LEU A 274 -18.50 20.29 5.44
N ARG A 275 -18.60 19.51 6.52
CA ARG A 275 -19.67 18.53 6.78
C ARG A 275 -19.86 17.51 5.65
N LEU A 276 -18.74 17.08 5.06
CA LEU A 276 -18.66 16.08 4.00
C LEU A 276 -18.30 14.67 4.53
N LEU A 277 -18.47 14.40 5.82
CA LEU A 277 -18.31 13.06 6.39
C LEU A 277 -19.60 12.21 6.23
N PRO A 278 -19.51 10.87 6.20
CA PRO A 278 -20.66 9.99 5.93
C PRO A 278 -21.88 10.21 6.85
N GLU A 279 -21.67 10.64 8.10
CA GLU A 279 -22.73 10.90 9.07
C GLU A 279 -23.65 12.07 8.69
N HIS A 280 -23.17 12.97 7.84
CA HIS A 280 -23.86 14.18 7.38
C HIS A 280 -24.54 14.02 6.02
N LEU A 281 -24.04 13.14 5.16
CA LEU A 281 -24.56 12.91 3.80
C LEU A 281 -25.75 11.93 3.77
N LYS A 282 -26.78 12.19 4.57
CA LYS A 282 -27.97 11.33 4.68
C LYS A 282 -29.07 11.76 3.72
N GLN A 283 -29.31 10.95 2.69
CA GLN A 283 -30.51 11.02 1.85
C GLN A 283 -31.20 9.66 1.76
N SER A 284 -32.51 9.65 1.50
CA SER A 284 -33.25 8.40 1.29
C SER A 284 -33.04 7.89 -0.14
N LEU A 285 -32.98 6.56 -0.30
CA LEU A 285 -32.83 5.93 -1.62
C LEU A 285 -33.94 6.37 -2.60
N GLN A 286 -35.17 6.54 -2.13
CA GLN A 286 -36.29 7.01 -2.94
C GLN A 286 -36.08 8.43 -3.49
N ALA A 287 -35.47 9.35 -2.71
CA ALA A 287 -35.15 10.69 -3.21
C ALA A 287 -34.07 10.64 -4.30
N LEU A 288 -33.02 9.84 -4.10
CA LEU A 288 -31.92 9.68 -5.05
C LEU A 288 -32.36 9.04 -6.38
N ILE A 289 -33.31 8.11 -6.35
CA ILE A 289 -33.91 7.49 -7.55
C ILE A 289 -34.79 8.49 -8.33
N VAL A 290 -35.12 9.66 -7.79
CA VAL A 290 -35.89 10.71 -8.50
C VAL A 290 -35.00 11.87 -8.97
N LEU A 291 -33.76 12.00 -8.48
CA LEU A 291 -32.82 13.02 -8.92
C LEU A 291 -32.47 12.92 -10.42
N ASP A 292 -32.17 14.08 -11.00
CA ASP A 292 -31.55 14.18 -12.32
C ASP A 292 -30.17 13.48 -12.32
N PRO A 293 -29.73 12.94 -13.48
CA PRO A 293 -28.48 12.20 -13.55
C PRO A 293 -27.27 12.99 -13.03
N TYR A 294 -27.18 14.28 -13.36
CA TYR A 294 -26.02 15.11 -12.99
C TYR A 294 -25.95 15.36 -11.47
N ALA A 295 -27.05 15.73 -10.82
CA ALA A 295 -27.07 15.88 -9.36
C ALA A 295 -26.84 14.54 -8.65
N LEU A 296 -27.34 13.43 -9.20
CA LEU A 296 -27.09 12.09 -8.67
C LEU A 296 -25.60 11.72 -8.76
N GLU A 297 -24.95 11.93 -9.91
CA GLU A 297 -23.50 11.71 -10.05
C GLU A 297 -22.68 12.58 -9.08
N CYS A 298 -23.05 13.85 -8.93
CA CYS A 298 -22.42 14.76 -7.97
C CYS A 298 -22.57 14.26 -6.51
N TYR A 299 -23.77 13.80 -6.13
CA TYR A 299 -24.01 13.25 -4.80
C TYR A 299 -23.24 11.95 -4.56
N ILE A 300 -23.22 11.03 -5.55
CA ILE A 300 -22.44 9.78 -5.48
C ILE A 300 -20.95 10.12 -5.35
N ALA A 301 -20.42 11.07 -6.11
CA ALA A 301 -19.03 11.50 -6.03
C ALA A 301 -18.68 12.08 -4.65
N ASP A 302 -19.54 12.91 -4.06
CA ASP A 302 -19.36 13.44 -2.70
C ASP A 302 -19.41 12.32 -1.65
N LEU A 303 -20.35 11.39 -1.77
CA LEU A 303 -20.49 10.25 -0.86
C LEU A 303 -19.29 9.30 -0.95
N LEU A 304 -18.80 8.98 -2.15
CA LEU A 304 -17.59 8.18 -2.35
C LEU A 304 -16.35 8.85 -1.74
N GLN A 305 -16.19 10.17 -1.91
CA GLN A 305 -15.08 10.91 -1.29
C GLN A 305 -15.21 10.90 0.24
N SER A 306 -16.43 11.01 0.79
CA SER A 306 -16.66 10.93 2.24
C SER A 306 -16.22 9.57 2.81
N ILE A 307 -16.53 8.48 2.11
CA ILE A 307 -16.15 7.13 2.54
C ILE A 307 -14.64 6.93 2.36
N GLN A 308 -14.02 7.43 1.28
CA GLN A 308 -12.56 7.37 1.09
C GLN A 308 -11.81 8.10 2.22
N VAL A 309 -12.21 9.35 2.53
CA VAL A 309 -11.59 10.12 3.62
C VAL A 309 -11.80 9.43 4.97
N TYR A 310 -13.01 8.96 5.25
CA TYR A 310 -13.34 8.30 6.51
C TYR A 310 -12.62 6.95 6.66
N THR A 311 -12.54 6.13 5.61
CA THR A 311 -11.80 4.86 5.62
C THR A 311 -10.30 5.07 5.74
N TYR A 312 -9.70 6.02 5.01
CA TYR A 312 -8.27 6.32 5.12
C TYR A 312 -7.91 6.80 6.53
N HIS A 313 -8.75 7.66 7.13
CA HIS A 313 -8.59 8.10 8.52
C HIS A 313 -8.81 6.96 9.53
N ALA A 314 -9.84 6.13 9.33
CA ALA A 314 -10.14 5.00 10.21
C ALA A 314 -9.13 3.85 10.12
N THR A 315 -8.34 3.78 9.06
CA THR A 315 -7.26 2.80 8.88
C THR A 315 -5.90 3.32 9.35
N LEU A 316 -5.76 4.62 9.68
CA LEU A 316 -4.53 5.18 10.27
C LEU A 316 -4.03 4.32 11.42
N SER A 317 -2.72 4.09 11.47
CA SER A 317 -2.04 3.18 12.42
C SER A 317 -2.39 1.69 12.26
N GLY A 318 -3.00 1.28 11.14
CA GLY A 318 -3.36 -0.10 10.85
C GLY A 318 -4.69 -0.52 11.51
N PHE A 319 -5.66 -0.92 10.69
CA PHE A 319 -7.02 -1.23 11.16
C PHE A 319 -7.06 -2.44 12.13
N ALA A 320 -6.24 -3.47 11.89
CA ALA A 320 -6.16 -4.67 12.73
C ALA A 320 -5.60 -4.41 14.15
N LYS A 321 -4.75 -3.36 14.31
CA LYS A 321 -4.24 -2.95 15.63
C LYS A 321 -5.35 -2.40 16.52
N LYS A 322 -6.39 -1.79 15.95
CA LYS A 322 -7.48 -1.15 16.72
C LYS A 322 -8.30 -2.18 17.50
N PRO A 323 -8.84 -1.83 18.68
CA PRO A 323 -9.71 -2.73 19.42
C PRO A 323 -11.03 -2.97 18.67
N LEU A 324 -11.63 -4.14 18.87
CA LEU A 324 -12.80 -4.63 18.14
C LEU A 324 -14.00 -3.66 18.23
N HIS A 325 -14.19 -3.02 19.38
CA HIS A 325 -15.23 -2.02 19.56
C HIS A 325 -15.02 -0.78 18.67
N ALA A 326 -13.77 -0.38 18.42
CA ALA A 326 -13.43 0.72 17.52
C ALA A 326 -13.59 0.30 16.05
N MET A 327 -13.18 -0.92 15.69
CA MET A 327 -13.43 -1.49 14.35
C MET A 327 -14.93 -1.53 14.04
N ARG A 328 -15.76 -2.04 14.96
CA ARG A 328 -17.22 -2.06 14.84
C ARG A 328 -17.85 -0.67 14.75
N ARG A 329 -17.31 0.31 15.50
CA ARG A 329 -17.75 1.72 15.43
C ARG A 329 -17.48 2.35 14.06
N VAL A 330 -16.36 2.01 13.41
CA VAL A 330 -16.05 2.46 12.05
C VAL A 330 -17.02 1.83 11.04
N LEU A 331 -17.22 0.52 11.12
CA LEU A 331 -18.11 -0.23 10.23
C LEU A 331 -19.56 0.24 10.31
N SER A 332 -20.08 0.51 11.51
CA SER A 332 -21.47 0.96 11.71
C SER A 332 -21.75 2.35 11.13
N ARG A 333 -20.73 3.21 10.96
CA ARG A 333 -20.87 4.51 10.29
C ARG A 333 -20.77 4.42 8.77
N ILE A 334 -19.95 3.52 8.25
CA ILE A 334 -19.78 3.30 6.80
C ILE A 334 -20.97 2.52 6.21
N LYS A 335 -21.47 1.50 6.91
CA LYS A 335 -22.49 0.56 6.41
C LYS A 335 -23.72 1.25 5.77
N PRO A 336 -24.36 2.27 6.37
CA PRO A 336 -25.54 2.90 5.75
C PRO A 336 -25.25 3.54 4.39
N ALA A 337 -24.03 4.04 4.18
CA ALA A 337 -23.62 4.60 2.89
C ALA A 337 -23.36 3.49 1.85
N ILE A 338 -22.77 2.36 2.24
CA ILE A 338 -22.59 1.20 1.36
C ILE A 338 -23.95 0.61 0.95
N ASP A 339 -24.85 0.41 1.91
CA ASP A 339 -26.21 -0.09 1.66
C ASP A 339 -26.98 0.84 0.69
N LEU A 340 -26.78 2.16 0.82
CA LEU A 340 -27.35 3.17 -0.08
C LEU A 340 -26.76 3.09 -1.50
N LEU A 341 -25.43 2.99 -1.64
CA LEU A 341 -24.75 2.87 -2.94
C LEU A 341 -25.18 1.56 -3.65
N GLN A 342 -25.21 0.43 -2.95
CA GLN A 342 -25.71 -0.85 -3.49
C GLN A 342 -27.20 -0.78 -3.85
N GLY A 343 -27.99 -0.02 -3.07
CA GLY A 343 -29.37 0.33 -3.42
C GLY A 343 -29.48 1.09 -4.75
N ILE A 344 -28.62 2.09 -4.98
CA ILE A 344 -28.62 2.87 -6.24
C ILE A 344 -28.25 1.99 -7.44
N LEU A 345 -27.19 1.18 -7.34
CA LEU A 345 -26.75 0.29 -8.43
C LEU A 345 -27.84 -0.65 -8.94
N ARG A 346 -28.75 -1.09 -8.06
CA ARG A 346 -29.88 -1.97 -8.43
C ARG A 346 -31.04 -1.24 -9.12
N HIS A 347 -31.11 0.09 -9.07
CA HIS A 347 -32.24 0.89 -9.57
C HIS A 347 -31.85 1.92 -10.65
N ARG A 348 -30.56 2.11 -10.93
CA ARG A 348 -30.03 3.07 -11.89
C ARG A 348 -28.91 2.46 -12.72
N GLN A 349 -28.99 2.64 -14.04
CA GLN A 349 -27.81 2.51 -14.90
C GLN A 349 -26.86 3.68 -14.59
N LEU A 350 -25.58 3.38 -14.43
CA LEU A 350 -24.51 4.33 -14.13
C LEU A 350 -23.33 4.08 -15.09
N SER A 351 -22.41 5.04 -15.19
CA SER A 351 -21.16 4.87 -15.95
C SER A 351 -20.25 3.79 -15.34
N PRO A 352 -19.44 3.07 -16.15
CA PRO A 352 -18.51 2.04 -15.68
C PRO A 352 -17.58 2.54 -14.56
N ARG A 353 -17.06 3.76 -14.67
CA ARG A 353 -16.30 4.44 -13.62
C ARG A 353 -17.05 4.58 -12.29
N LEU A 354 -18.35 4.88 -12.30
CA LEU A 354 -19.13 4.95 -11.06
C LEU A 354 -19.42 3.55 -10.49
N ILE A 355 -19.75 2.57 -11.35
CA ILE A 355 -19.90 1.17 -10.96
C ILE A 355 -18.60 0.66 -10.30
N PHE A 356 -17.45 0.90 -10.95
CA PHE A 356 -16.11 0.62 -10.45
C PHE A 356 -15.90 1.23 -9.06
N GLN A 357 -16.13 2.53 -8.89
CA GLN A 357 -15.90 3.20 -7.60
C GLN A 357 -16.79 2.66 -6.47
N MET A 358 -18.08 2.44 -6.75
CA MET A 358 -19.04 1.96 -5.76
C MET A 358 -18.74 0.51 -5.33
N GLN A 359 -18.36 -0.36 -6.26
CA GLN A 359 -17.96 -1.74 -5.96
C GLN A 359 -16.57 -1.82 -5.33
N TYR A 360 -15.62 -0.95 -5.73
CA TYR A 360 -14.29 -0.88 -5.13
C TYR A 360 -14.36 -0.50 -3.63
N VAL A 361 -15.17 0.52 -3.30
CA VAL A 361 -15.43 0.93 -1.91
C VAL A 361 -16.21 -0.15 -1.15
N THR A 362 -17.07 -0.92 -1.82
CA THR A 362 -17.74 -2.09 -1.21
C THR A 362 -16.73 -3.20 -0.88
N GLY A 363 -15.76 -3.50 -1.75
CA GLY A 363 -14.67 -4.44 -1.48
C GLY A 363 -13.80 -4.01 -0.28
N ILE A 364 -13.52 -2.72 -0.14
CA ILE A 364 -12.85 -2.17 1.07
C ILE A 364 -13.72 -2.43 2.32
N TYR A 365 -15.02 -2.15 2.25
CA TYR A 365 -15.92 -2.41 3.37
C TYR A 365 -16.00 -3.90 3.75
N ILE A 366 -16.09 -4.82 2.78
CA ILE A 366 -16.05 -6.27 3.01
C ILE A 366 -14.74 -6.67 3.70
N THR A 367 -13.60 -6.14 3.24
CA THR A 367 -12.27 -6.37 3.84
C THR A 367 -12.24 -5.90 5.30
N MET A 368 -12.72 -4.69 5.59
CA MET A 368 -12.74 -4.16 6.96
C MET A 368 -13.71 -4.95 7.86
N ARG A 369 -14.85 -5.40 7.33
CA ARG A 369 -15.82 -6.23 8.06
C ARG A 369 -15.21 -7.59 8.39
N SER A 370 -14.64 -8.28 7.41
CA SER A 370 -14.03 -9.60 7.61
C SER A 370 -12.85 -9.57 8.57
N LEU A 371 -12.01 -8.53 8.56
CA LEU A 371 -10.95 -8.34 9.55
C LEU A 371 -11.49 -8.20 10.98
N ALA A 372 -12.62 -7.51 11.17
CA ALA A 372 -13.26 -7.40 12.47
C ALA A 372 -13.91 -8.73 12.92
N ASP A 373 -14.51 -9.48 11.99
CA ASP A 373 -15.15 -10.77 12.27
C ASP A 373 -14.11 -11.86 12.57
N VAL A 374 -12.99 -11.91 11.84
CA VAL A 374 -11.85 -12.79 12.14
C VAL A 374 -11.25 -12.44 13.51
N LYS A 375 -11.03 -11.16 13.82
CA LYS A 375 -10.54 -10.75 15.14
C LYS A 375 -11.52 -11.12 16.26
N HIS A 376 -12.82 -11.05 16.02
CA HIS A 376 -13.83 -11.45 17.00
C HIS A 376 -13.80 -12.95 17.29
N ASN A 377 -13.60 -13.78 16.27
CA ASN A 377 -13.67 -15.25 16.34
C ASN A 377 -12.31 -15.94 16.37
N CYS A 378 -11.21 -15.21 16.59
CA CYS A 378 -9.84 -15.71 16.50
C CYS A 378 -9.49 -16.88 17.46
N LEU A 379 -10.31 -17.14 18.49
CA LEU A 379 -10.20 -18.30 19.38
C LEU A 379 -10.86 -19.58 18.82
N ASP A 380 -11.65 -19.49 17.75
CA ASP A 380 -12.37 -20.59 17.13
C ASP A 380 -12.01 -20.72 15.64
N PRO A 381 -11.04 -21.59 15.28
CA PRO A 381 -10.62 -21.78 13.90
C PRO A 381 -11.73 -22.26 12.95
N ASP A 382 -12.73 -23.00 13.46
CA ASP A 382 -13.84 -23.48 12.63
C ASP A 382 -14.80 -22.31 12.27
N GLN A 383 -14.97 -21.32 13.15
CA GLN A 383 -15.67 -20.06 12.83
C GLN A 383 -14.88 -19.19 11.84
N ILE A 384 -13.55 -19.10 11.98
CA ILE A 384 -12.69 -18.37 11.02
C ILE A 384 -12.80 -19.00 9.63
N ALA A 385 -12.86 -20.33 9.53
CA ALA A 385 -13.07 -21.03 8.26
C ALA A 385 -14.37 -20.59 7.57
N MET A 386 -15.48 -20.61 8.30
CA MET A 386 -16.77 -20.14 7.78
C MET A 386 -16.75 -18.67 7.36
N ILE A 387 -16.03 -17.79 8.07
CA ILE A 387 -15.88 -16.38 7.68
C ILE A 387 -15.14 -16.26 6.35
N ILE A 388 -14.05 -17.02 6.15
CA ILE A 388 -13.30 -17.01 4.89
C ILE A 388 -14.20 -17.51 3.74
N GLU A 389 -14.88 -18.63 3.91
CA GLU A 389 -15.76 -19.23 2.90
C GLU A 389 -16.92 -18.30 2.51
N ASN A 390 -17.56 -17.65 3.49
CA ASN A 390 -18.62 -16.67 3.24
C ASN A 390 -18.10 -15.46 2.47
N VAL A 391 -16.89 -14.96 2.77
CA VAL A 391 -16.29 -13.82 2.06
C VAL A 391 -15.84 -14.21 0.66
N GLU A 392 -15.36 -15.45 0.46
CA GLU A 392 -15.07 -15.98 -0.88
C GLU A 392 -16.32 -15.98 -1.76
N MET A 393 -17.44 -16.50 -1.25
CA MET A 393 -18.73 -16.50 -1.94
C MET A 393 -19.25 -15.09 -2.22
N GLU A 394 -19.27 -14.20 -1.22
CA GLU A 394 -19.73 -12.80 -1.38
C GLU A 394 -18.87 -12.03 -2.40
N CYS A 395 -17.55 -12.28 -2.43
CA CYS A 395 -16.66 -11.70 -3.44
C CYS A 395 -16.94 -12.22 -4.86
N LEU A 396 -17.31 -13.50 -5.01
CA LEU A 396 -17.72 -14.06 -6.30
C LEU A 396 -19.07 -13.48 -6.77
N GLU A 397 -20.06 -13.39 -5.87
CA GLU A 397 -21.35 -12.74 -6.14
C GLU A 397 -21.18 -11.28 -6.55
N HIS A 398 -20.35 -10.51 -5.84
CA HIS A 398 -20.05 -9.12 -6.17
C HIS A 398 -19.28 -8.99 -7.49
N THR A 399 -18.42 -9.93 -7.85
CA THR A 399 -17.73 -9.95 -9.14
C THR A 399 -18.75 -10.16 -10.26
N GLN A 400 -19.59 -11.20 -10.18
CA GLN A 400 -20.64 -11.48 -11.16
C GLN A 400 -21.63 -10.31 -11.32
N PHE A 401 -22.14 -9.79 -10.20
CA PHE A 401 -23.04 -8.62 -10.19
C PHE A 401 -22.39 -7.38 -10.83
N SER A 402 -21.08 -7.20 -10.65
CA SER A 402 -20.34 -6.12 -11.32
C SER A 402 -20.22 -6.36 -12.83
N SER A 403 -19.93 -7.58 -13.26
CA SER A 403 -19.88 -7.95 -14.68
C SER A 403 -21.23 -7.73 -15.37
N ASP A 404 -22.34 -8.10 -14.74
CA ASP A 404 -23.70 -7.88 -15.26
C ASP A 404 -24.04 -6.39 -15.42
N LEU A 405 -23.74 -5.58 -14.40
CA LEU A 405 -23.92 -4.12 -14.45
C LEU A 405 -23.07 -3.48 -15.55
N LEU A 406 -21.83 -3.91 -15.70
CA LEU A 406 -20.90 -3.42 -16.72
C LEU A 406 -21.34 -3.82 -18.13
N ALA A 407 -21.82 -5.05 -18.34
CA ALA A 407 -22.41 -5.47 -19.61
C ALA A 407 -23.64 -4.63 -19.97
N GLY A 408 -24.47 -4.26 -18.98
CA GLY A 408 -25.60 -3.34 -19.17
C GLY A 408 -25.22 -1.89 -19.49
N SER A 409 -23.95 -1.51 -19.34
CA SER A 409 -23.47 -0.11 -19.52
C SER A 409 -22.88 0.20 -20.91
N MET A 410 -22.80 -0.79 -21.81
CA MET A 410 -22.19 -0.69 -23.15
C MET A 410 -22.72 0.44 -24.06
N VAL A 411 -23.89 1.01 -23.76
CA VAL A 411 -24.50 2.09 -24.55
C VAL A 411 -23.81 3.45 -24.35
N TYR A 412 -23.08 3.65 -23.25
CA TYR A 412 -22.64 4.98 -22.80
C TYR A 412 -21.12 5.18 -22.69
N SER A 413 -20.31 4.12 -22.84
CA SER A 413 -18.88 4.16 -22.53
C SER A 413 -18.02 3.38 -23.54
N THR A 414 -16.71 3.61 -23.50
CA THR A 414 -15.76 2.87 -24.33
C THR A 414 -15.60 1.43 -23.82
N GLN A 415 -15.31 0.51 -24.75
CA GLN A 415 -15.01 -0.89 -24.41
C GLN A 415 -13.80 -0.97 -23.45
N ASP A 416 -12.83 -0.08 -23.62
CA ASP A 416 -11.66 0.09 -22.77
C ASP A 416 -12.04 0.42 -21.31
N GLU A 417 -13.00 1.34 -21.09
CA GLU A 417 -13.49 1.70 -19.75
C GLU A 417 -14.21 0.53 -19.06
N ILE A 418 -15.03 -0.21 -19.82
CA ILE A 418 -15.76 -1.39 -19.33
C ILE A 418 -14.78 -2.51 -18.96
N TYR A 419 -13.79 -2.78 -19.81
CA TYR A 419 -12.76 -3.79 -19.57
C TYR A 419 -11.86 -3.41 -18.37
N ALA A 420 -11.45 -2.15 -18.26
CA ALA A 420 -10.70 -1.66 -17.10
C ALA A 420 -11.50 -1.78 -15.81
N ALA A 421 -12.77 -1.37 -15.80
CA ALA A 421 -13.65 -1.54 -14.64
C ALA A 421 -13.77 -3.01 -14.22
N HIS A 422 -13.97 -3.92 -15.18
CA HIS A 422 -14.09 -5.35 -14.91
C HIS A 422 -12.81 -5.93 -14.28
N SER A 423 -11.66 -5.82 -14.95
CA SER A 423 -10.40 -6.44 -14.48
C SER A 423 -9.91 -5.84 -13.16
N LEU A 424 -10.17 -4.56 -12.90
CA LEU A 424 -9.79 -3.92 -11.63
C LEU A 424 -10.73 -4.26 -10.47
N LEU A 425 -12.01 -4.54 -10.73
CA LEU A 425 -12.93 -5.09 -9.71
C LEU A 425 -12.61 -6.55 -9.40
N GLU A 426 -12.36 -7.37 -10.42
CA GLU A 426 -11.87 -8.74 -10.27
C GLU A 426 -10.64 -8.75 -9.35
N LEU A 427 -9.62 -7.92 -9.64
CA LEU A 427 -8.44 -7.77 -8.79
C LEU A 427 -8.80 -7.33 -7.36
N ARG A 428 -9.71 -6.36 -7.16
CA ARG A 428 -10.12 -5.89 -5.83
C ARG A 428 -10.83 -6.97 -5.00
N PHE A 429 -11.67 -7.80 -5.62
CA PHE A 429 -12.36 -8.87 -4.90
C PHE A 429 -11.42 -10.05 -4.58
N TYR A 430 -10.52 -10.44 -5.49
CA TYR A 430 -9.46 -11.41 -5.19
C TYR A 430 -8.51 -10.90 -4.08
N LEU A 431 -8.11 -9.62 -4.10
CA LEU A 431 -7.35 -8.98 -3.01
C LEU A 431 -8.09 -9.09 -1.66
N THR A 432 -9.42 -8.92 -1.67
CA THR A 432 -10.28 -8.99 -0.46
C THR A 432 -10.37 -10.41 0.10
N GLN A 433 -10.48 -11.43 -0.76
CA GLN A 433 -10.42 -12.84 -0.36
C GLN A 433 -9.08 -13.18 0.30
N ILE A 434 -7.96 -12.77 -0.32
CA ILE A 434 -6.61 -13.03 0.18
C ILE A 434 -6.33 -12.23 1.47
N GLN A 435 -6.75 -10.97 1.57
CA GLN A 435 -6.69 -10.20 2.81
C GLN A 435 -7.43 -10.92 3.95
N THR A 436 -8.60 -11.51 3.68
CA THR A 436 -9.40 -12.25 4.66
C THR A 436 -8.80 -13.61 5.03
N THR A 437 -8.37 -14.41 4.05
CA THR A 437 -7.71 -15.70 4.31
C THR A 437 -6.43 -15.46 5.10
N GLY A 438 -5.53 -14.58 4.64
CA GLY A 438 -4.30 -14.20 5.33
C GLY A 438 -4.52 -13.77 6.76
N ALA A 439 -5.63 -13.06 7.00
CA ALA A 439 -6.00 -12.67 8.34
C ALA A 439 -6.36 -13.84 9.26
N GLY A 440 -7.18 -14.78 8.77
CA GLY A 440 -7.50 -16.00 9.52
C GLY A 440 -6.25 -16.82 9.84
N LEU A 441 -5.41 -17.07 8.83
CA LEU A 441 -4.14 -17.78 8.96
C LEU A 441 -3.27 -17.22 10.11
N PHE A 442 -3.05 -15.91 10.14
CA PHE A 442 -2.23 -15.23 11.15
C PHE A 442 -2.81 -15.31 12.58
N TYR A 443 -4.12 -15.04 12.72
CA TYR A 443 -4.76 -15.10 14.04
C TYR A 443 -4.75 -16.52 14.61
N THR A 444 -5.00 -17.55 13.79
CA THR A 444 -4.90 -18.95 14.22
C THR A 444 -3.48 -19.33 14.67
N ILE A 445 -2.43 -18.88 13.95
CA ILE A 445 -1.03 -19.15 14.32
C ILE A 445 -0.67 -18.51 15.67
N ILE A 446 -0.99 -17.23 15.86
CA ILE A 446 -0.69 -16.51 17.12
C ILE A 446 -1.46 -17.12 18.29
N MET A 447 -2.74 -17.46 18.09
CA MET A 447 -3.57 -18.04 19.16
C MET A 447 -3.12 -19.45 19.55
N ARG A 448 -2.70 -20.27 18.58
CA ARG A 448 -2.03 -21.55 18.86
C ARG A 448 -0.76 -21.33 19.68
N GLY A 449 0.12 -20.42 19.26
CA GLY A 449 1.37 -20.11 19.98
C GLY A 449 1.15 -19.55 21.40
N ARG A 450 0.05 -18.84 21.65
CA ARG A 450 -0.37 -18.38 22.99
C ARG A 450 -0.97 -19.49 23.84
N SER A 451 -1.74 -20.40 23.23
CA SER A 451 -2.31 -21.59 23.88
C SER A 451 -1.20 -22.53 24.37
N GLU A 452 -0.22 -22.82 23.52
CA GLU A 452 0.98 -23.62 23.85
C GLU A 452 1.83 -22.98 24.98
N GLN A 453 1.75 -21.66 25.17
CA GLN A 453 2.39 -20.92 26.26
C GLN A 453 1.52 -20.75 27.52
N GLY A 454 0.28 -21.23 27.53
CA GLY A 454 -0.67 -21.05 28.64
C GLY A 454 -1.11 -19.60 28.88
N LYS A 455 -1.03 -18.74 27.85
CA LYS A 455 -1.29 -17.27 27.95
C LYS A 455 -2.68 -16.84 27.49
N VAL A 456 -3.60 -17.78 27.27
CA VAL A 456 -4.96 -17.46 26.82
C VAL A 456 -5.85 -17.18 28.04
N SER A 457 -5.97 -15.91 28.42
CA SER A 457 -6.95 -15.45 29.39
C SER A 457 -8.37 -15.56 28.81
N PRO A 458 -9.29 -16.32 29.43
CA PRO A 458 -10.68 -16.37 28.96
C PRO A 458 -11.38 -15.03 29.25
N GLY A 459 -11.72 -14.30 28.19
CA GLY A 459 -12.53 -13.06 28.26
C GLY A 459 -11.77 -11.74 28.00
N GLU A 460 -10.44 -11.76 27.86
CA GLU A 460 -9.69 -10.58 27.41
C GLU A 460 -9.78 -10.44 25.88
N GLU A 461 -9.88 -9.20 25.37
CA GLU A 461 -9.81 -8.97 23.93
C GLU A 461 -8.38 -9.32 23.44
N PRO A 462 -8.23 -10.08 22.34
CA PRO A 462 -6.92 -10.40 21.80
C PRO A 462 -6.27 -9.18 21.13
N HIS A 463 -5.59 -8.40 21.95
CA HIS A 463 -4.62 -7.40 21.54
C HIS A 463 -3.37 -8.11 21.01
N LEU A 464 -2.88 -7.63 19.87
CA LEU A 464 -1.60 -8.06 19.28
C LEU A 464 -0.48 -7.28 19.96
N ASP A 465 0.53 -7.98 20.46
CA ASP A 465 1.68 -7.38 21.14
C ASP A 465 2.95 -7.51 20.29
N TYR A 466 3.94 -6.64 20.54
CA TYR A 466 5.23 -6.72 19.85
C TYR A 466 5.92 -8.07 20.09
N THR A 467 5.72 -8.67 21.28
CA THR A 467 6.27 -9.99 21.62
C THR A 467 5.65 -11.17 20.86
N ASP A 468 4.47 -11.01 20.26
CA ASP A 468 3.93 -12.01 19.31
C ASP A 468 4.71 -11.95 17.99
N THR A 469 4.94 -10.73 17.46
CA THR A 469 5.61 -10.54 16.17
C THR A 469 7.09 -10.93 16.18
N THR A 470 7.82 -10.71 17.28
CA THR A 470 9.23 -11.14 17.35
C THR A 470 9.36 -12.67 17.40
N LYS A 471 8.37 -13.37 17.95
CA LYS A 471 8.33 -14.84 18.03
C LYS A 471 7.59 -15.51 16.87
N LEU A 472 7.06 -14.73 15.93
CA LEU A 472 6.17 -15.23 14.88
C LEU A 472 6.84 -16.28 13.98
N GLY A 473 8.12 -16.09 13.63
CA GLY A 473 8.90 -17.09 12.88
C GLY A 473 9.04 -18.42 13.61
N ASP A 474 9.28 -18.40 14.92
CA ASP A 474 9.38 -19.61 15.76
C ASP A 474 8.01 -20.26 16.00
N GLN A 475 6.95 -19.46 16.20
CA GLN A 475 5.57 -19.96 16.31
C GLN A 475 5.14 -20.66 15.02
N VAL A 476 5.48 -20.07 13.87
CA VAL A 476 5.30 -20.68 12.55
C VAL A 476 6.08 -21.99 12.46
N LEU A 477 7.38 -22.03 12.74
CA LEU A 477 8.15 -23.30 12.73
C LEU A 477 7.57 -24.37 13.66
N ASN A 478 7.18 -23.99 14.87
CA ASN A 478 6.62 -24.93 15.84
C ASN A 478 5.25 -25.45 15.38
N ALA A 479 4.49 -24.66 14.62
CA ALA A 479 3.22 -25.11 14.04
C ALA A 479 3.39 -26.27 13.02
N TYR A 480 4.55 -26.40 12.37
CA TYR A 480 4.89 -27.48 11.42
C TYR A 480 5.44 -28.74 12.08
N LYS A 481 5.86 -28.70 13.35
CA LYS A 481 6.36 -29.90 14.01
C LYS A 481 5.22 -30.93 14.08
N PRO A 482 5.41 -32.17 13.59
CA PRO A 482 4.39 -33.19 13.68
C PRO A 482 4.05 -33.42 15.16
N PHE A 483 2.76 -33.62 15.45
CA PHE A 483 2.30 -33.89 16.81
C PHE A 483 3.02 -35.14 17.35
N ASP A 484 3.72 -35.00 18.48
CA ASP A 484 4.24 -36.15 19.21
C ASP A 484 3.04 -37.04 19.62
N GLY A 485 2.87 -38.15 18.90
CA GLY A 485 1.61 -38.89 18.75
C GLY A 485 1.14 -39.67 19.97
N ARG A 486 1.07 -39.04 21.14
CA ARG A 486 0.62 -39.67 22.39
C ARG A 486 -0.69 -39.10 22.96
N ARG A 487 -1.19 -37.94 22.50
CA ARG A 487 -2.53 -37.42 22.87
C ARG A 487 -3.17 -36.55 21.77
N ALA A 488 -4.49 -36.75 21.61
CA ALA A 488 -5.48 -35.95 20.85
C ALA A 488 -5.55 -36.13 19.32
N LEU A 489 -6.77 -35.91 18.79
CA LEU A 489 -7.07 -35.68 17.37
C LEU A 489 -6.28 -34.47 16.85
N PRO A 490 -6.12 -34.29 15.52
CA PRO A 490 -5.62 -33.04 14.96
C PRO A 490 -6.49 -31.88 15.46
N ASP A 491 -5.85 -30.96 16.19
CA ASP A 491 -6.46 -29.76 16.76
C ASP A 491 -7.25 -28.98 15.69
N ALA A 492 -8.30 -28.26 16.09
CA ALA A 492 -9.04 -27.40 15.17
C ALA A 492 -8.09 -26.38 14.49
N SER A 493 -7.13 -25.86 15.25
CA SER A 493 -6.06 -25.02 14.72
C SER A 493 -5.26 -25.75 13.64
N ALA A 494 -4.93 -27.03 13.80
CA ALA A 494 -4.16 -27.81 12.82
C ALA A 494 -4.96 -28.18 11.56
N ARG A 495 -6.28 -28.47 11.68
CA ARG A 495 -7.16 -28.73 10.52
C ARG A 495 -7.43 -27.45 9.72
N PHE A 496 -7.70 -26.34 10.41
CA PHE A 496 -7.71 -25.02 9.79
C PHE A 496 -6.37 -24.76 9.11
N THR A 497 -5.27 -24.99 9.84
CA THR A 497 -3.86 -24.98 9.41
C THR A 497 -3.52 -26.17 8.48
N GLN A 498 -4.48 -26.75 7.77
CA GLN A 498 -4.24 -27.66 6.63
C GLN A 498 -4.98 -27.21 5.37
N ARG A 499 -6.18 -26.65 5.53
CA ARG A 499 -7.07 -26.23 4.43
C ARG A 499 -6.64 -24.95 3.69
N PHE A 500 -6.39 -23.86 4.40
CA PHE A 500 -6.32 -22.51 3.80
C PHE A 500 -4.93 -22.05 3.32
N GLY A 501 -3.87 -22.69 3.81
CA GLY A 501 -2.47 -22.39 3.58
C GLY A 501 -1.87 -23.26 2.48
N ALA A 502 -2.20 -24.55 2.40
CA ALA A 502 -1.80 -25.38 1.26
C ALA A 502 -2.29 -24.78 -0.08
N THR A 503 -3.43 -24.09 -0.05
CA THR A 503 -4.00 -23.33 -1.19
C THR A 503 -3.49 -21.88 -1.30
N TRP A 504 -2.78 -21.36 -0.29
CA TRP A 504 -2.42 -19.94 -0.19
C TRP A 504 -1.32 -19.47 -1.16
N PRO A 505 -0.20 -20.20 -1.39
CA PRO A 505 0.80 -19.81 -2.40
C PRO A 505 0.19 -19.66 -3.79
N TRP A 506 -0.77 -20.53 -4.12
CA TRP A 506 -1.53 -20.49 -5.36
C TRP A 506 -2.39 -19.23 -5.44
N LYS A 507 -3.19 -18.94 -4.39
CA LYS A 507 -3.94 -17.68 -4.29
C LYS A 507 -3.05 -16.42 -4.43
N LEU A 508 -1.88 -16.39 -3.78
CA LEU A 508 -0.92 -15.28 -3.92
C LEU A 508 -0.40 -15.14 -5.37
N ARG A 509 -0.04 -16.27 -6.01
CA ARG A 509 0.35 -16.31 -7.42
C ARG A 509 -0.75 -15.75 -8.31
N ASP A 510 -2.00 -16.19 -8.11
CA ASP A 510 -3.13 -15.83 -8.98
C ASP A 510 -3.40 -14.31 -8.96
N VAL A 511 -3.33 -13.66 -7.79
CA VAL A 511 -3.41 -12.19 -7.71
C VAL A 511 -2.23 -11.50 -8.39
N LEU A 512 -1.00 -12.00 -8.24
CA LEU A 512 0.14 -11.41 -8.95
C LEU A 512 0.01 -11.56 -10.47
N GLN A 513 -0.52 -12.69 -10.95
CA GLN A 513 -0.82 -12.89 -12.38
C GLN A 513 -1.95 -11.97 -12.87
N LEU A 514 -3.01 -11.78 -12.08
CA LEU A 514 -4.11 -10.86 -12.38
C LEU A 514 -3.66 -9.39 -12.36
N PHE A 515 -2.80 -9.02 -11.42
CA PHE A 515 -2.12 -7.72 -11.39
C PHE A 515 -1.29 -7.52 -12.65
N LEU A 516 -0.42 -8.48 -13.02
CA LEU A 516 0.37 -8.39 -14.25
C LEU A 516 -0.50 -8.24 -15.50
N ARG A 517 -1.57 -9.04 -15.61
CA ARG A 517 -2.57 -8.91 -16.68
C ARG A 517 -3.10 -7.48 -16.76
N CYS A 518 -3.55 -6.92 -15.63
CA CYS A 518 -4.02 -5.54 -15.55
C CYS A 518 -2.95 -4.52 -16.00
N THR A 519 -1.70 -4.67 -15.55
CA THR A 519 -0.61 -3.75 -15.93
C THR A 519 -0.24 -3.80 -17.42
N GLN A 520 -0.45 -4.94 -18.07
CA GLN A 520 -0.04 -5.16 -19.46
C GLN A 520 -1.15 -4.89 -20.47
N SER A 521 -2.42 -5.21 -20.14
CA SER A 521 -3.55 -5.09 -21.07
C SER A 521 -4.30 -3.76 -20.96
N LEU A 522 -4.34 -3.13 -19.78
CA LEU A 522 -5.24 -2.00 -19.55
C LEU A 522 -4.72 -0.69 -20.15
N LYS A 523 -5.61 -0.05 -20.90
CA LYS A 523 -5.48 1.32 -21.40
C LYS A 523 -6.82 2.04 -21.24
N LEU A 524 -6.79 3.35 -21.06
CA LEU A 524 -7.97 4.23 -21.14
C LEU A 524 -7.64 5.39 -22.05
N ASP A 525 -8.47 5.66 -23.05
CA ASP A 525 -8.25 6.71 -24.07
C ASP A 525 -6.84 6.64 -24.70
N GLY A 526 -6.32 5.42 -24.88
CA GLY A 526 -4.97 5.16 -25.38
C GLY A 526 -3.84 5.30 -24.35
N VAL A 527 -4.11 5.76 -23.12
CA VAL A 527 -3.13 5.94 -22.04
C VAL A 527 -2.94 4.65 -21.25
N ALA A 528 -1.70 4.19 -21.14
CA ALA A 528 -1.31 2.99 -20.39
C ALA A 528 -1.62 3.09 -18.88
N PHE A 529 -1.88 1.93 -18.26
CA PHE A 529 -2.28 1.82 -16.86
C PHE A 529 -1.36 2.55 -15.87
N HIS A 530 -1.92 3.52 -15.16
CA HIS A 530 -1.22 4.27 -14.11
C HIS A 530 -2.13 4.49 -12.88
N PRO A 531 -2.23 3.49 -11.99
CA PRO A 531 -3.09 3.56 -10.80
C PRO A 531 -2.53 4.54 -9.75
N PRO A 532 -3.18 4.71 -8.59
CA PRO A 532 -2.55 5.31 -7.42
C PRO A 532 -1.50 4.35 -6.83
N CYS A 533 -0.31 4.86 -6.50
CA CYS A 533 0.74 4.00 -5.95
C CYS A 533 0.37 3.49 -4.56
N ARG A 534 -0.33 4.32 -3.76
CA ARG A 534 -0.70 3.96 -2.38
C ARG A 534 -1.74 2.84 -2.31
N SER A 535 -2.65 2.72 -3.29
CA SER A 535 -3.70 1.71 -3.26
C SER A 535 -3.24 0.36 -3.81
N ILE A 536 -2.49 0.34 -4.91
CA ILE A 536 -2.15 -0.92 -5.58
C ILE A 536 -0.77 -1.45 -5.18
N ILE A 537 0.25 -0.60 -5.11
CA ILE A 537 1.61 -1.08 -4.83
C ILE A 537 1.76 -1.52 -3.36
N ILE A 538 1.03 -0.87 -2.44
CA ILE A 538 0.98 -1.27 -1.03
C ILE A 538 0.20 -2.58 -0.84
N ASP A 539 -0.82 -2.86 -1.65
CA ASP A 539 -1.56 -4.15 -1.59
C ASP A 539 -0.75 -5.31 -2.22
N ILE A 540 0.05 -5.05 -3.26
CA ILE A 540 0.80 -6.07 -4.02
C ILE A 540 2.16 -6.43 -3.39
N LEU A 541 2.93 -5.45 -2.88
CA LEU A 541 4.26 -5.70 -2.31
C LEU A 541 4.28 -6.71 -1.14
N PRO A 542 3.31 -6.72 -0.20
CA PRO A 542 3.20 -7.74 0.83
C PRO A 542 3.04 -9.16 0.28
N MET A 543 2.39 -9.32 -0.87
CA MET A 543 2.21 -10.64 -1.50
C MET A 543 3.53 -11.18 -2.06
N CYS A 544 4.31 -10.32 -2.72
CA CYS A 544 5.67 -10.66 -3.14
C CYS A 544 6.57 -10.98 -1.94
N LYS A 545 6.48 -10.21 -0.84
CA LYS A 545 7.20 -10.49 0.43
C LYS A 545 6.84 -11.88 0.98
N ASN A 546 5.55 -12.19 1.08
CA ASN A 546 5.04 -13.46 1.57
C ASN A 546 5.57 -14.66 0.74
N ILE A 547 5.66 -14.53 -0.59
CA ILE A 547 6.24 -15.57 -1.47
C ILE A 547 7.72 -15.80 -1.17
N VAL A 548 8.50 -14.73 -1.00
CA VAL A 548 9.95 -14.79 -0.70
C VAL A 548 10.20 -15.44 0.65
N GLU A 549 9.45 -15.05 1.67
CA GLU A 549 9.58 -15.59 3.03
C GLU A 549 9.20 -17.06 3.07
N ASN A 550 8.12 -17.44 2.40
CA ASN A 550 7.69 -18.83 2.32
C ASN A 550 8.74 -19.74 1.66
N ASN A 551 9.22 -19.37 0.46
CA ASN A 551 10.26 -20.15 -0.21
C ASN A 551 11.53 -20.27 0.66
N SER A 552 11.89 -19.20 1.38
CA SER A 552 13.03 -19.20 2.32
C SER A 552 12.80 -20.12 3.53
N MET A 553 11.59 -20.16 4.08
CA MET A 553 11.21 -21.03 5.21
C MET A 553 11.19 -22.50 4.81
N VAL A 554 10.65 -22.82 3.63
CA VAL A 554 10.58 -24.19 3.09
C VAL A 554 11.96 -24.73 2.80
N LEU A 555 12.82 -23.93 2.15
CA LEU A 555 14.22 -24.27 1.92
C LEU A 555 14.97 -24.54 3.24
N LYS A 556 14.65 -23.82 4.33
CA LYS A 556 15.22 -24.08 5.66
C LYS A 556 14.68 -25.37 6.32
N MET A 557 13.40 -25.71 6.13
CA MET A 557 12.77 -26.86 6.79
C MET A 557 13.00 -28.18 6.04
N VAL A 558 12.81 -28.19 4.72
CA VAL A 558 12.87 -29.37 3.86
C VAL A 558 14.28 -29.57 3.27
N GLY A 559 15.05 -28.48 3.15
CA GLY A 559 16.37 -28.54 2.52
C GLY A 559 16.33 -28.67 0.99
N VAL A 560 15.23 -28.27 0.35
CA VAL A 560 15.07 -28.22 -1.11
C VAL A 560 14.19 -27.00 -1.47
N PRO A 561 14.47 -26.25 -2.56
CA PRO A 561 13.56 -25.23 -3.07
C PRO A 561 12.21 -25.83 -3.50
N ARG A 562 11.15 -25.02 -3.53
CA ARG A 562 9.85 -25.46 -4.06
C ARG A 562 9.93 -25.84 -5.54
N VAL A 563 9.13 -26.81 -5.97
CA VAL A 563 9.02 -27.23 -7.38
C VAL A 563 8.67 -26.06 -8.31
N ASN A 564 7.89 -25.09 -7.82
CA ASN A 564 7.50 -23.87 -8.55
C ASN A 564 8.38 -22.64 -8.23
N PHE A 565 9.55 -22.81 -7.62
CA PHE A 565 10.43 -21.71 -7.21
C PHE A 565 10.81 -20.78 -8.37
N ASP A 566 11.23 -21.34 -9.52
CA ASP A 566 11.62 -20.56 -10.70
C ASP A 566 10.45 -19.76 -11.27
N GLU A 567 9.25 -20.36 -11.34
CA GLU A 567 8.04 -19.69 -11.80
C GLU A 567 7.65 -18.53 -10.88
N LEU A 568 7.72 -18.73 -9.56
CA LEU A 568 7.45 -17.67 -8.58
C LEU A 568 8.50 -16.55 -8.64
N ARG A 569 9.78 -16.88 -8.82
CA ARG A 569 10.84 -15.88 -9.03
C ARG A 569 10.59 -15.05 -10.29
N ASP A 570 10.26 -15.70 -11.40
CA ASP A 570 10.05 -15.00 -12.66
C ASP A 570 8.74 -14.18 -12.65
N LEU A 571 7.73 -14.61 -11.90
CA LEU A 571 6.54 -13.82 -11.55
C LEU A 571 6.91 -12.53 -10.78
N LEU A 572 7.73 -12.64 -9.73
CA LEU A 572 8.22 -11.47 -8.98
C LEU A 572 9.06 -10.51 -9.85
N ARG A 573 9.93 -11.05 -10.70
CA ARG A 573 10.74 -10.28 -11.66
C ARG A 573 9.85 -9.53 -12.66
N ASN A 574 8.81 -10.18 -13.19
CA ASN A 574 7.82 -9.53 -14.04
C ASN A 574 7.08 -8.40 -13.30
N CYS A 575 6.68 -8.61 -12.04
CA CYS A 575 6.09 -7.55 -11.21
C CYS A 575 7.05 -6.37 -11.03
N ALA A 576 8.34 -6.63 -10.76
CA ALA A 576 9.36 -5.59 -10.62
C ALA A 576 9.52 -4.74 -11.89
N LEU A 577 9.48 -5.38 -13.06
CA LEU A 577 9.55 -4.73 -14.37
C LEU A 577 8.33 -3.84 -14.64
N GLN A 578 7.11 -4.34 -14.42
CA GLN A 578 5.89 -3.56 -14.66
C GLN A 578 5.76 -2.37 -13.71
N VAL A 579 6.07 -2.56 -12.42
CA VAL A 579 6.13 -1.48 -11.42
C VAL A 579 7.23 -0.46 -11.78
N GLY A 580 8.35 -0.92 -12.36
CA GLY A 580 9.41 -0.05 -12.87
C GLY A 580 8.97 0.80 -14.06
N ALA A 581 8.23 0.22 -15.01
CA ALA A 581 7.69 0.91 -16.19
C ALA A 581 6.70 2.04 -15.83
N MET A 582 5.97 1.92 -14.72
CA MET A 582 5.11 3.00 -14.21
C MET A 582 5.90 4.22 -13.69
N SER A 583 7.19 4.06 -13.37
CA SER A 583 7.97 5.10 -12.67
C SER A 583 8.52 6.21 -13.57
N VAL A 584 8.77 5.93 -14.86
CA VAL A 584 9.47 6.83 -15.78
C VAL A 584 9.01 6.70 -17.25
N PRO A 585 9.07 7.79 -18.03
CA PRO A 585 9.02 7.75 -19.48
C PRO A 585 10.18 6.98 -20.12
N PRO A 586 9.99 6.38 -21.31
CA PRO A 586 11.05 5.73 -22.06
C PRO A 586 12.27 6.65 -22.27
N GLY A 587 13.42 6.23 -21.77
CA GLY A 587 14.69 6.94 -21.88
C GLY A 587 15.09 7.83 -20.69
N ILE A 588 14.36 7.78 -19.57
CA ILE A 588 14.85 8.26 -18.26
C ILE A 588 15.17 7.02 -17.41
N SER A 589 16.27 7.03 -16.65
CA SER A 589 16.60 5.90 -15.76
C SER A 589 15.66 5.84 -14.55
N SER A 590 15.29 4.63 -14.13
CA SER A 590 14.52 4.41 -12.89
C SER A 590 15.24 5.02 -11.66
N ASP A 591 16.58 5.02 -11.67
CA ASP A 591 17.41 5.69 -10.67
C ASP A 591 17.13 7.19 -10.55
N THR A 592 16.86 7.88 -11.67
CA THR A 592 16.51 9.31 -11.64
C THR A 592 15.17 9.55 -10.94
N ALA A 593 14.18 8.67 -11.16
CA ALA A 593 12.90 8.76 -10.45
C ALA A 593 13.01 8.36 -8.98
N PHE A 594 13.85 7.37 -8.65
CA PHE A 594 14.17 6.98 -7.28
C PHE A 594 14.81 8.14 -6.51
N VAL A 595 15.80 8.81 -7.12
CA VAL A 595 16.45 10.03 -6.62
C VAL A 595 15.47 11.20 -6.53
N GLY A 596 14.41 11.22 -7.36
CA GLY A 596 13.27 12.13 -7.25
C GLY A 596 12.24 11.77 -6.17
N GLY A 597 12.41 10.66 -5.45
CA GLY A 597 11.48 10.21 -4.41
C GLY A 597 10.22 9.51 -4.95
N CYS A 598 10.27 8.96 -6.17
CA CYS A 598 9.16 8.23 -6.77
C CYS A 598 8.96 6.86 -6.11
N VAL A 599 7.75 6.60 -5.61
CA VAL A 599 7.40 5.34 -4.94
C VAL A 599 7.50 4.15 -5.89
N TYR A 600 7.01 4.26 -7.15
CA TYR A 600 7.13 3.18 -8.14
C TYR A 600 8.57 2.71 -8.36
N ALA A 601 9.51 3.65 -8.53
CA ALA A 601 10.93 3.30 -8.71
C ALA A 601 11.49 2.60 -7.46
N ALA A 602 11.14 3.08 -6.26
CA ALA A 602 11.58 2.49 -5.01
C ALA A 602 10.98 1.09 -4.76
N SER A 603 9.72 0.88 -5.14
CA SER A 603 9.03 -0.40 -5.08
C SER A 603 9.55 -1.41 -6.11
N SER A 604 9.91 -0.97 -7.31
CA SER A 604 10.60 -1.79 -8.30
C SER A 604 11.98 -2.25 -7.81
N LYS A 605 12.77 -1.34 -7.20
CA LYS A 605 14.04 -1.70 -6.55
C LYS A 605 13.86 -2.70 -5.40
N LEU A 606 12.82 -2.53 -4.58
CA LEU A 606 12.50 -3.48 -3.51
C LEU A 606 12.12 -4.87 -4.05
N LEU A 607 11.29 -4.96 -5.09
CA LEU A 607 10.94 -6.24 -5.72
C LEU A 607 12.15 -6.95 -6.34
N ASN A 608 13.04 -6.22 -7.02
CA ASN A 608 14.30 -6.79 -7.50
C ASN A 608 15.16 -7.29 -6.33
N GLY A 609 15.28 -6.50 -5.26
CA GLY A 609 16.03 -6.91 -4.05
C GLY A 609 15.43 -8.13 -3.33
N MET A 610 14.11 -8.34 -3.44
CA MET A 610 13.44 -9.57 -3.00
C MET A 610 13.82 -10.78 -3.88
N CYS A 611 13.88 -10.61 -5.21
CA CYS A 611 14.38 -11.64 -6.14
C CYS A 611 15.82 -12.02 -5.81
N ASP A 612 16.70 -11.03 -5.60
CA ASP A 612 18.10 -11.24 -5.22
C ASP A 612 18.24 -11.95 -3.86
N VAL A 613 17.27 -11.82 -2.95
CA VAL A 613 17.26 -12.62 -1.71
C VAL A 613 16.91 -14.07 -2.03
N MET A 614 15.87 -14.35 -2.82
CA MET A 614 15.50 -15.72 -3.22
C MET A 614 16.66 -16.44 -3.91
N GLU A 615 17.32 -15.79 -4.88
CA GLU A 615 18.48 -16.35 -5.59
C GLU A 615 19.65 -16.62 -4.63
N ARG A 616 19.99 -15.67 -3.74
CA ARG A 616 21.09 -15.85 -2.78
C ARG A 616 20.83 -16.97 -1.77
N VAL A 617 19.64 -17.06 -1.18
CA VAL A 617 19.34 -18.13 -0.20
C VAL A 617 19.43 -19.51 -0.88
N THR A 618 18.93 -19.62 -2.12
CA THR A 618 19.04 -20.85 -2.92
C THR A 618 20.49 -21.21 -3.23
N ASN A 619 21.30 -20.25 -3.72
CA ASN A 619 22.71 -20.50 -4.03
C ASN A 619 23.53 -20.88 -2.79
N GLN A 620 23.36 -20.17 -1.67
CA GLN A 620 24.02 -20.48 -0.40
C GLN A 620 23.69 -21.91 0.06
N PHE A 621 22.41 -22.31 -0.01
CA PHE A 621 22.00 -23.65 0.36
C PHE A 621 22.58 -24.75 -0.57
N MET A 622 22.64 -24.49 -1.88
CA MET A 622 23.22 -25.42 -2.86
C MET A 622 24.74 -25.56 -2.72
N GLU A 623 25.43 -24.54 -2.22
CA GLU A 623 26.85 -24.61 -1.84
C GLU A 623 27.06 -25.41 -0.55
N GLU A 624 26.21 -25.23 0.47
CA GLU A 624 26.24 -26.00 1.71
C GLU A 624 25.95 -27.50 1.50
N GLN A 625 25.01 -27.85 0.61
CA GLN A 625 24.77 -29.24 0.17
C GLN A 625 26.06 -29.85 -0.42
N LYS A 626 26.65 -29.20 -1.42
CA LYS A 626 27.90 -29.65 -2.06
C LYS A 626 29.06 -29.81 -1.07
N GLN A 627 29.16 -28.94 -0.06
CA GLN A 627 30.18 -29.07 0.99
C GLN A 627 29.90 -30.24 1.93
N LYS A 628 28.64 -30.53 2.29
CA LYS A 628 28.27 -31.72 3.08
C LYS A 628 28.58 -33.01 2.33
N ASP A 629 28.23 -33.07 1.05
CA ASP A 629 28.53 -34.22 0.17
C ASP A 629 30.04 -34.45 0.04
N GLN A 630 30.84 -33.38 -0.10
CA GLN A 630 32.29 -33.46 -0.16
C GLN A 630 32.95 -33.76 1.21
N SER A 631 32.28 -33.46 2.33
CA SER A 631 32.76 -33.71 3.68
C SER A 631 32.57 -35.15 4.17
N GLY A 632 31.86 -36.00 3.43
CA GLY A 632 31.69 -37.42 3.76
C GLY A 632 30.92 -37.71 5.06
N MET A 633 30.17 -36.74 5.60
CA MET A 633 29.22 -37.02 6.68
C MET A 633 28.00 -37.72 6.11
N LEU A 634 27.96 -39.05 6.24
CA LEU A 634 26.79 -39.88 5.98
C LEU A 634 25.58 -39.39 6.79
N GLN A 635 24.71 -38.59 6.18
CA GLN A 635 23.30 -38.62 6.51
C GLN A 635 22.67 -39.84 5.84
N MET A 636 21.78 -40.52 6.57
CA MET A 636 21.00 -41.64 6.02
C MET A 636 20.19 -41.14 4.81
N PRO A 637 20.27 -41.80 3.64
CA PRO A 637 19.50 -41.37 2.49
C PRO A 637 18.02 -41.64 2.73
N VAL A 638 17.20 -40.59 2.72
CA VAL A 638 15.78 -40.74 2.42
C VAL A 638 15.68 -40.91 0.91
N ASN A 639 15.68 -42.16 0.44
CA ASN A 639 15.51 -42.47 -0.99
C ASN A 639 14.15 -41.95 -1.47
N PHE A 640 14.17 -40.90 -2.29
CA PHE A 640 13.05 -40.53 -3.16
C PHE A 640 13.32 -41.08 -4.57
N ASP A 641 12.77 -42.25 -4.86
CA ASP A 641 12.87 -42.86 -6.21
C ASP A 641 11.97 -42.12 -7.21
N PHE A 642 12.57 -41.25 -8.01
CA PHE A 642 11.94 -40.57 -9.14
C PHE A 642 11.80 -41.47 -10.38
N THR A 643 11.04 -42.57 -10.31
CA THR A 643 10.59 -43.31 -11.51
C THR A 643 9.31 -44.12 -11.25
N ASN A 644 8.18 -43.68 -11.83
CA ASN A 644 7.30 -44.48 -12.72
C ASN A 644 5.95 -43.78 -12.93
N GLY A 645 5.60 -43.48 -14.19
CA GLY A 645 4.32 -42.84 -14.53
C GLY A 645 4.33 -42.14 -15.89
N VAL A 646 4.42 -42.91 -16.97
CA VAL A 646 4.38 -42.38 -18.36
C VAL A 646 2.93 -42.05 -18.75
N GLY A 647 2.66 -40.83 -19.20
CA GLY A 647 1.36 -40.39 -19.72
C GLY A 647 1.41 -38.99 -20.34
N GLU A 648 1.02 -38.89 -21.62
CA GLU A 648 1.15 -37.78 -22.58
C GLU A 648 0.67 -36.36 -22.20
N PRO A 649 1.09 -35.31 -22.95
CA PRO A 649 0.71 -33.92 -22.71
C PRO A 649 -0.67 -33.57 -23.29
N LEU A 650 -1.45 -32.76 -22.58
CA LEU A 650 -2.69 -32.17 -23.07
C LEU A 650 -2.76 -30.65 -22.90
N HIS A 651 -3.32 -30.00 -23.90
CA HIS A 651 -3.49 -28.56 -24.02
C HIS A 651 -4.76 -28.04 -23.30
N SER A 652 -4.81 -26.71 -23.19
CA SER A 652 -5.94 -25.80 -22.91
C SER A 652 -7.38 -26.32 -22.86
N ASP A 653 -8.15 -25.61 -22.03
CA ASP A 653 -9.62 -25.56 -21.92
C ASP A 653 -10.30 -26.74 -21.22
N GLU A 654 -10.71 -26.53 -19.97
CA GLU A 654 -12.14 -26.59 -19.57
C GLU A 654 -12.33 -26.16 -18.10
N TRP A 655 -13.16 -25.14 -17.86
CA TRP A 655 -13.74 -24.86 -16.55
C TRP A 655 -14.94 -25.80 -16.33
N SER A 656 -14.81 -26.88 -15.57
CA SER A 656 -15.94 -27.48 -14.85
C SER A 656 -15.51 -28.55 -13.83
N LEU A 657 -16.46 -28.93 -12.97
CA LEU A 657 -16.43 -30.06 -12.02
C LEU A 657 -15.66 -29.83 -10.71
N LEU A 658 -16.40 -29.33 -9.72
CA LEU A 658 -16.32 -29.85 -8.34
C LEU A 658 -16.69 -31.34 -8.33
N PRO A 659 -15.89 -32.18 -7.66
CA PRO A 659 -16.43 -33.18 -6.74
C PRO A 659 -15.59 -33.26 -5.44
N PHE A 660 -15.96 -33.95 -4.36
CA PHE A 660 -17.24 -34.42 -3.83
C PHE A 660 -16.93 -34.91 -2.39
N VAL A 661 -17.84 -34.75 -1.42
CA VAL A 661 -17.62 -35.25 -0.05
C VAL A 661 -17.88 -36.76 -0.01
N GLY A 662 -16.85 -37.58 0.23
CA GLY A 662 -17.00 -39.03 0.36
C GLY A 662 -15.74 -39.73 0.89
N ALA A 663 -15.91 -40.55 1.93
CA ALA A 663 -14.81 -41.26 2.60
C ALA A 663 -14.22 -42.41 1.77
N SER A 664 -12.90 -42.63 1.85
CA SER A 664 -12.22 -43.88 2.28
C SER A 664 -10.72 -43.82 1.98
N ASP A 665 -9.90 -44.33 2.91
CA ASP A 665 -8.53 -44.84 2.75
C ASP A 665 -7.60 -44.21 1.70
N PHE A 666 -6.89 -43.14 2.07
CA PHE A 666 -5.61 -42.79 1.44
C PHE A 666 -4.53 -42.44 2.46
N SER A 667 -3.67 -43.41 2.72
CA SER A 667 -2.29 -43.18 3.15
C SER A 667 -1.51 -42.64 1.96
N MET A 668 -1.42 -41.31 1.81
CA MET A 668 -0.55 -40.66 0.84
C MET A 668 0.46 -39.72 1.52
N ASP A 669 1.62 -39.64 0.90
CA ASP A 669 2.86 -39.00 1.32
C ASP A 669 2.73 -37.60 1.94
N PHE A 670 2.78 -37.56 3.28
CA PHE A 670 2.67 -36.34 4.12
C PHE A 670 3.85 -35.34 4.00
N HIS A 671 4.71 -35.45 2.98
CA HIS A 671 5.99 -34.72 2.93
C HIS A 671 6.12 -33.64 1.83
N ASN A 672 5.22 -33.55 0.84
CA ASN A 672 5.37 -32.59 -0.27
C ASN A 672 4.31 -31.46 -0.34
N ASP A 673 3.11 -31.64 0.22
CA ASP A 673 1.95 -30.78 -0.14
C ASP A 673 1.52 -29.73 0.90
N PHE A 674 2.24 -29.60 2.01
CA PHE A 674 1.81 -28.77 3.16
C PHE A 674 2.63 -27.49 3.32
N ASP A 675 1.97 -26.33 3.24
CA ASP A 675 2.62 -25.01 3.25
C ASP A 675 1.78 -23.91 3.90
N TRP A 676 2.39 -23.12 4.79
CA TRP A 676 1.68 -22.35 5.83
C TRP A 676 2.37 -21.06 6.30
N THR A 677 3.51 -20.69 5.73
CA THR A 677 4.39 -19.62 6.29
C THR A 677 4.04 -18.19 5.84
N SER A 678 3.12 -18.01 4.90
CA SER A 678 2.98 -16.78 4.09
C SER A 678 1.76 -15.90 4.40
N ALA A 679 1.08 -16.14 5.51
CA ALA A 679 -0.13 -15.44 5.94
C ALA A 679 0.05 -13.94 6.28
N LEU A 680 1.28 -13.55 6.60
CA LEU A 680 1.51 -12.73 7.79
C LEU A 680 1.48 -11.21 7.54
N HIS A 681 1.37 -10.76 6.28
CA HIS A 681 1.47 -9.33 5.92
C HIS A 681 0.27 -8.73 5.19
N VAL A 682 -0.86 -9.43 5.08
CA VAL A 682 -1.99 -8.94 4.27
C VAL A 682 -2.95 -8.03 5.07
N PHE A 683 -2.46 -7.36 6.12
CA PHE A 683 -3.27 -6.77 7.19
C PHE A 683 -3.50 -5.27 7.16
N ALA A 684 -2.76 -4.51 6.36
CA ALA A 684 -2.87 -3.06 6.40
C ALA A 684 -2.70 -2.39 5.03
N SER A 685 -3.78 -1.76 4.61
CA SER A 685 -3.70 -0.42 4.06
C SER A 685 -3.62 0.60 5.21
N SER A 686 -2.85 1.68 5.00
CA SER A 686 -2.77 2.93 5.80
C SER A 686 -1.71 3.02 6.95
N PRO A 687 -1.08 4.20 7.17
CA PRO A 687 0.25 4.28 7.81
C PRO A 687 0.29 4.63 9.32
N SER A 688 1.43 4.33 9.97
CA SER A 688 1.68 4.33 11.43
C SER A 688 2.85 5.24 11.91
N ASP A 689 2.86 5.82 13.13
CA ASP A 689 1.94 5.72 14.28
C ASP A 689 2.09 6.91 15.28
N PHE A 690 1.43 6.80 16.46
CA PHE A 690 1.61 7.58 17.72
C PHE A 690 0.87 8.96 17.83
N TYR A 691 0.35 9.41 19.00
CA TYR A 691 0.31 8.80 20.35
C TYR A 691 -0.97 9.19 21.18
N SER A 692 -0.89 9.17 22.53
CA SER A 692 -1.95 9.25 23.54
C SER A 692 -2.57 10.64 23.84
N GLU A 693 -3.88 10.65 24.13
CA GLU A 693 -4.41 11.05 25.46
C GLU A 693 -5.88 10.59 25.66
N ASP A 694 -6.22 10.20 26.90
CA ASP A 694 -7.60 9.93 27.33
C ASP A 694 -8.34 11.24 27.66
N PRO A 695 -9.65 11.35 27.39
CA PRO A 695 -10.53 12.18 28.18
C PRO A 695 -11.09 11.34 29.34
N LEU A 696 -10.57 11.58 30.55
CA LEU A 696 -11.24 11.15 31.78
C LEU A 696 -12.61 11.85 31.89
N ASP A 697 -13.67 11.07 32.11
CA ASP A 697 -14.95 11.58 32.60
C ASP A 697 -14.74 12.16 34.02
N VAL A 698 -14.89 13.48 34.17
CA VAL A 698 -15.18 14.14 35.46
C VAL A 698 -16.17 15.29 35.22
N GLU A 699 -17.43 15.03 35.61
CA GLU A 699 -18.57 15.94 35.84
C GLU A 699 -18.86 17.09 34.86
#